data_AF-A0A2S4UTZ3-F1
#
_entry.id   AF-A0A2S4UTZ3-F1
#
_cell.length_a   1.000
_cell.length_b   1.000
_cell.length_c   1.000
_cell.angle_alpha   90.00
_cell.angle_beta   90.00
_cell.angle_gamma   90.00
#
_symmetry.space_group_name_H-M   'P 1'
#
loop_
_entity.id
_entity.type
_entity.pdbx_description
1 polymer ?
#
loop_
_entity_poly.entity_id
_entity_poly.type
_entity_poly.pdbx_seq_one_letter_code
_entity_poly.pdbx_strand_id
1 'polypeptide(L)'
;MRIIIKGGVWRNTEDEILKAAISKYGKNQWARISSLLVRKTPKQCKARWYEWLDPSIKKTEWSKEEDEKLLHLAKLMPTQWRTIAPIVGRTANQCLERYQRLLDEAEQREAAEGDDDLGLTGTGAEAGPSADDVRRLRPGEVDPDPEAKPARPDPIDMDEDEKEMLSEARARLANTQGKKAKRKARERQLEEARRLAMLQKKRELKAAGIVMRMRPKKDGMDYNADIPFEKQPAPGFYDTTQEKNKFTAAPVGKNLRQLDSHKRTRAEDEEERRKRARKAKEMAADKDASAHFVPAKDSIIQRQKEEANILKRRALVLPEPQVGDSELEDIVKIGQAGETAKGLVEDGGEGASQGLLGEYSTLQHVQTARTPRTPAQADNIMAEARNLRNMTMAQTPLLGEANTPLHELVGRGTGFDGATPARVVTATPNPLATPLHKDGRDPSATPGGDNVSVNGTPMRTPTARNTLNINSGDDKSIMGDTPRARNVDVKQQLRHGFMALPKPKNDYELVLPEEEQERIAELVDEAGSMIEDAADRKAKMQAVQAVEQQKALGRRSQAIQRGLPRPVELDEDRLRRSLDQGSSKLEDDLERQIMDEMIRLLLHDAVVYPIPGGKVPGGGRSNLAPIEDEAIASAKEMVHLEMANSCGFPGANVEQIKRVAVLAEEDLFTRTWEETSKKYVYDSRTLSWVGSSTLDEQQKISGLKYLIDESRTNMIKDANACNKAEKKLTKLVGGYQARSKGLNEKLLSRVAELDRFQIELASFERLEINEQGAATRRLEKLEEEVQTLTRRGREGQETYKELIDAKALLQAEVEDLKAELTMREVESANEAVLEALEPTES
;
A
#
# COMPACT_ATOMS: atom_id res chain seq x y z
N MET A 1 22.65 29.50 25.93
CA MET A 1 21.97 29.77 24.65
C MET A 1 22.84 29.18 23.55
N ARG A 2 22.37 28.24 22.71
CA ARG A 2 23.19 27.72 21.59
C ARG A 2 23.30 28.80 20.51
N ILE A 3 24.50 29.28 20.23
CA ILE A 3 24.76 30.21 19.13
C ILE A 3 24.75 29.38 17.84
N ILE A 4 23.61 29.38 17.14
CA ILE A 4 23.49 28.72 15.83
C ILE A 4 24.17 29.64 14.80
N ILE A 5 25.38 29.28 14.40
CA ILE A 5 26.03 29.86 13.21
C ILE A 5 25.19 29.45 11.99
N LYS A 6 24.76 30.42 11.18
CA LYS A 6 23.87 30.20 10.03
C LYS A 6 24.51 30.64 8.72
N GLY A 7 24.35 29.83 7.68
CA GLY A 7 25.01 29.98 6.39
C GLY A 7 25.89 28.78 6.06
N GLY A 8 27.02 29.05 5.40
CA GLY A 8 27.82 28.03 4.73
C GLY A 8 27.18 27.54 3.43
N VAL A 9 27.93 26.71 2.70
CA VAL A 9 27.57 26.19 1.37
C VAL A 9 26.19 25.51 1.36
N TRP A 10 25.53 25.56 0.20
CA TRP A 10 24.26 24.87 -0.05
C TRP A 10 24.50 23.41 -0.47
N ARG A 11 23.80 22.47 0.18
CA ARG A 11 23.74 21.05 -0.24
C ARG A 11 22.49 20.80 -1.11
N ASN A 12 22.52 19.77 -1.94
CA ASN A 12 21.41 19.45 -2.84
C ASN A 12 20.10 19.11 -2.08
N THR A 13 20.20 18.40 -0.95
CA THR A 13 19.09 18.23 0.01
C THR A 13 18.44 19.54 0.46
N GLU A 14 19.21 20.58 0.78
CA GLU A 14 18.68 21.88 1.20
C GLU A 14 17.91 22.55 0.06
N ASP A 15 18.44 22.50 -1.16
CA ASP A 15 17.80 23.06 -2.37
C ASP A 15 16.51 22.31 -2.72
N GLU A 16 16.44 20.98 -2.61
CA GLU A 16 15.21 20.22 -2.84
C GLU A 16 14.14 20.47 -1.76
N ILE A 17 14.53 20.56 -0.49
CA ILE A 17 13.61 20.99 0.58
C ILE A 17 13.11 22.42 0.31
N LEU A 18 13.98 23.32 -0.16
CA LEU A 18 13.63 24.70 -0.49
C LEU A 18 12.61 24.77 -1.65
N LYS A 19 12.83 24.02 -2.74
CA LYS A 19 11.85 23.88 -3.86
C LYS A 19 10.49 23.37 -3.36
N ALA A 20 10.48 22.28 -2.59
CA ALA A 20 9.25 21.68 -2.06
C ALA A 20 8.52 22.60 -1.06
N ALA A 21 9.26 23.34 -0.22
CA ALA A 21 8.71 24.31 0.71
C ALA A 21 8.09 25.53 -0.01
N ILE A 22 8.72 26.00 -1.10
CA ILE A 22 8.18 27.10 -1.93
C ILE A 22 6.94 26.65 -2.69
N SER A 23 6.92 25.42 -3.22
CA SER A 23 5.72 24.82 -3.81
C SER A 23 4.53 24.78 -2.84
N LYS A 24 4.76 24.53 -1.53
CA LYS A 24 3.70 24.50 -0.51
C LYS A 24 3.34 25.87 0.09
N TYR A 25 4.29 26.79 0.24
CA TYR A 25 4.11 28.03 1.03
C TYR A 25 4.20 29.32 0.20
N GLY A 26 4.59 29.24 -1.07
CA GLY A 26 4.74 30.37 -1.99
C GLY A 26 5.97 31.26 -1.73
N LYS A 27 6.34 32.06 -2.73
CA LYS A 27 7.52 32.98 -2.74
C LYS A 27 7.45 34.13 -1.72
N ASN A 28 6.49 34.13 -0.78
CA ASN A 28 6.28 35.19 0.21
C ASN A 28 6.53 34.75 1.67
N GLN A 29 6.53 33.45 1.98
CA GLN A 29 6.60 32.95 3.38
C GLN A 29 8.01 32.52 3.83
N TRP A 30 9.03 33.31 3.48
CA TRP A 30 10.46 32.97 3.69
C TRP A 30 10.83 32.54 5.12
N ALA A 31 10.25 33.19 6.15
CA ALA A 31 10.49 32.79 7.53
C ALA A 31 10.00 31.35 7.83
N ARG A 32 8.83 31.00 7.29
CA ARG A 32 8.25 29.65 7.41
C ARG A 32 9.08 28.62 6.64
N ILE A 33 9.55 28.98 5.44
CA ILE A 33 10.42 28.15 4.61
C ILE A 33 11.75 27.86 5.35
N SER A 34 12.44 28.89 5.85
CA SER A 34 13.69 28.71 6.63
C SER A 34 13.50 27.89 7.90
N SER A 35 12.29 27.83 8.47
CA SER A 35 12.02 26.98 9.64
C SER A 35 12.03 25.48 9.34
N LEU A 36 12.19 25.06 8.07
CA LEU A 36 12.45 23.68 7.64
C LEU A 36 13.94 23.41 7.34
N LEU A 37 14.80 24.43 7.36
CA LEU A 37 16.23 24.35 7.01
C LEU A 37 17.08 24.85 8.19
N VAL A 38 17.53 23.92 9.03
CA VAL A 38 18.09 24.19 10.37
C VAL A 38 19.19 25.27 10.38
N ARG A 39 20.04 25.28 9.35
CA ARG A 39 21.27 26.09 9.27
C ARG A 39 21.16 27.31 8.35
N LYS A 40 20.02 27.55 7.67
CA LYS A 40 19.84 28.64 6.70
C LYS A 40 18.83 29.70 7.19
N THR A 41 19.07 30.98 6.91
CA THR A 41 18.19 32.10 7.31
C THR A 41 17.07 32.38 6.29
N PRO A 42 16.01 33.12 6.65
CA PRO A 42 15.00 33.57 5.69
C PRO A 42 15.58 34.39 4.53
N LYS A 43 16.65 35.18 4.80
CA LYS A 43 17.35 35.98 3.79
C LYS A 43 18.12 35.09 2.81
N GLN A 44 18.90 34.14 3.33
CA GLN A 44 19.65 33.15 2.52
C GLN A 44 18.70 32.29 1.68
N CYS A 45 17.59 31.80 2.23
CA CYS A 45 16.57 31.06 1.47
C CYS A 45 15.97 31.90 0.33
N LYS A 46 15.75 33.21 0.54
CA LYS A 46 15.26 34.12 -0.49
C LYS A 46 16.32 34.36 -1.57
N ALA A 47 17.55 34.68 -1.19
CA ALA A 47 18.64 34.93 -2.13
C ALA A 47 18.96 33.66 -2.95
N ARG A 48 19.08 32.49 -2.32
CA ARG A 48 19.24 31.19 -3.01
C ARG A 48 18.18 30.95 -4.08
N TRP A 49 16.93 31.32 -3.79
CA TRP A 49 15.86 31.21 -4.75
C TRP A 49 16.07 32.12 -5.97
N TYR A 50 16.28 33.43 -5.76
CA TYR A 50 16.37 34.39 -6.86
C TYR A 50 17.71 34.38 -7.62
N GLU A 51 18.80 33.90 -7.01
CA GLU A 51 20.12 33.81 -7.65
C GLU A 51 20.41 32.41 -8.23
N TRP A 52 19.72 31.33 -7.78
CA TRP A 52 19.99 29.96 -8.27
C TRP A 52 18.77 29.06 -8.55
N LEU A 53 17.62 29.17 -7.87
CA LEU A 53 16.56 28.13 -7.97
C LEU A 53 15.30 28.52 -8.77
N ASP A 54 15.04 29.81 -9.05
CA ASP A 54 13.87 30.20 -9.84
C ASP A 54 14.00 29.68 -11.29
N PRO A 55 13.02 28.94 -11.84
CA PRO A 55 13.12 28.37 -13.19
C PRO A 55 13.25 29.40 -14.33
N SER A 56 13.10 30.69 -14.06
CA SER A 56 13.39 31.79 -14.99
C SER A 56 14.90 32.04 -15.20
N ILE A 57 15.78 31.46 -14.38
CA ILE A 57 17.23 31.69 -14.44
C ILE A 57 17.85 30.77 -15.49
N LYS A 58 18.37 31.36 -16.58
CA LYS A 58 19.16 30.63 -17.59
C LYS A 58 20.47 30.12 -16.98
N LYS A 59 20.70 28.81 -17.07
CA LYS A 59 21.95 28.13 -16.68
C LYS A 59 22.67 27.43 -17.83
N THR A 60 22.21 27.65 -19.05
CA THR A 60 22.94 27.31 -20.27
C THR A 60 24.20 28.15 -20.40
N GLU A 61 25.10 27.75 -21.29
CA GLU A 61 26.22 28.58 -21.76
C GLU A 61 25.76 29.96 -22.26
N TRP A 62 26.71 30.90 -22.35
CA TRP A 62 26.47 32.25 -22.86
C TRP A 62 26.47 32.24 -24.38
N SER A 63 25.50 32.93 -25.00
CA SER A 63 25.55 33.18 -26.44
C SER A 63 26.34 34.45 -26.73
N LYS A 64 26.95 34.52 -27.92
CA LYS A 64 27.70 35.70 -28.37
C LYS A 64 26.86 36.99 -28.32
N GLU A 65 25.55 36.89 -28.59
CA GLU A 65 24.60 38.01 -28.46
C GLU A 65 24.37 38.46 -27.01
N GLU A 66 24.45 37.54 -26.03
CA GLU A 66 24.37 37.87 -24.61
C GLU A 66 25.67 38.51 -24.12
N ASP A 67 26.83 38.05 -24.59
CA ASP A 67 28.15 38.62 -24.27
C ASP A 67 28.37 40.01 -24.89
N GLU A 68 28.05 40.21 -26.18
CA GLU A 68 28.13 41.53 -26.84
C GLU A 68 27.21 42.56 -26.16
N LYS A 69 26.01 42.14 -25.77
CA LYS A 69 25.05 42.95 -25.01
C LYS A 69 25.55 43.25 -23.59
N LEU A 70 26.17 42.27 -22.92
CA LEU A 70 26.77 42.44 -21.60
C LEU A 70 27.88 43.49 -21.63
N LEU A 71 28.82 43.38 -22.58
CA LEU A 71 29.93 44.32 -22.77
C LEU A 71 29.43 45.73 -23.10
N HIS A 72 28.45 45.86 -24.00
CA HIS A 72 27.84 47.15 -24.35
C HIS A 72 27.17 47.81 -23.13
N LEU A 73 26.37 47.06 -22.37
CA LEU A 73 25.68 47.60 -21.19
C LEU A 73 26.62 47.89 -20.02
N ALA A 74 27.68 47.09 -19.83
CA ALA A 74 28.72 47.36 -18.82
C ALA A 74 29.50 48.66 -19.14
N LYS A 75 29.76 48.93 -20.42
CA LYS A 75 30.39 50.19 -20.88
C LYS A 75 29.48 51.40 -20.72
N LEU A 76 28.16 51.24 -20.85
CA LEU A 76 27.17 52.31 -20.66
C LEU A 76 26.80 52.55 -19.18
N MET A 77 26.79 51.52 -18.34
CA MET A 77 26.40 51.59 -16.93
C MET A 77 27.43 50.91 -16.02
N PRO A 78 28.62 51.51 -15.81
CA PRO A 78 29.73 50.89 -15.09
C PRO A 78 29.32 50.33 -13.71
N THR A 79 29.62 49.04 -13.48
CA THR A 79 29.36 48.29 -12.23
C THR A 79 27.89 48.12 -11.81
N GLN A 80 26.90 48.56 -12.61
CA GLN A 80 25.48 48.51 -12.24
C GLN A 80 24.81 47.14 -12.52
N TRP A 81 25.41 46.05 -12.04
CA TRP A 81 25.01 44.67 -12.37
C TRP A 81 23.54 44.34 -12.10
N ARG A 82 22.94 44.93 -11.05
CA ARG A 82 21.51 44.76 -10.73
C ARG A 82 20.57 45.45 -11.74
N THR A 83 21.05 46.46 -12.46
CA THR A 83 20.32 47.16 -13.55
C THR A 83 20.54 46.45 -14.89
N ILE A 84 21.75 45.94 -15.13
CA ILE A 84 22.12 45.23 -16.36
C ILE A 84 21.44 43.85 -16.46
N ALA A 85 21.44 43.09 -15.37
CA ALA A 85 20.98 41.70 -15.34
C ALA A 85 19.57 41.46 -15.91
N PRO A 86 18.52 42.25 -15.57
CA PRO A 86 17.20 42.12 -16.18
C PRO A 86 17.15 42.37 -17.69
N ILE A 87 18.07 43.16 -18.24
CA ILE A 87 18.15 43.53 -19.67
C ILE A 87 18.87 42.42 -20.47
N VAL A 88 19.86 41.77 -19.85
CA VAL A 88 20.58 40.61 -20.42
C VAL A 88 19.75 39.32 -20.28
N GLY A 89 18.95 39.19 -19.22
CA GLY A 89 18.17 37.98 -18.91
C GLY A 89 18.96 36.91 -18.16
N ARG A 90 19.92 37.34 -17.33
CA ARG A 90 20.79 36.52 -16.46
C ARG A 90 20.76 37.09 -15.03
N THR A 91 21.37 36.44 -14.04
CA THR A 91 21.49 37.01 -12.68
C THR A 91 22.63 38.02 -12.57
N ALA A 92 22.62 38.87 -11.54
CA ALA A 92 23.64 39.91 -11.37
C ALA A 92 25.05 39.32 -11.17
N ASN A 93 25.17 38.24 -10.40
CA ASN A 93 26.46 37.59 -10.19
C ASN A 93 26.93 36.83 -11.44
N GLN A 94 26.02 36.19 -12.21
CA GLN A 94 26.37 35.62 -13.53
C GLN A 94 26.92 36.68 -14.50
N CYS A 95 26.28 37.86 -14.56
CA CYS A 95 26.76 38.97 -15.40
C CYS A 95 28.13 39.47 -14.98
N LEU A 96 28.39 39.64 -13.68
CA LEU A 96 29.68 40.05 -13.15
C LEU A 96 30.77 39.01 -13.45
N GLU A 97 30.53 37.74 -13.12
CA GLU A 97 31.49 36.64 -13.32
C GLU A 97 31.85 36.45 -14.81
N ARG A 98 30.85 36.52 -15.71
CA ARG A 98 31.12 36.46 -17.16
C ARG A 98 31.89 37.69 -17.65
N TYR A 99 31.55 38.89 -17.18
CA TYR A 99 32.24 40.11 -17.57
C TYR A 99 33.70 40.10 -17.12
N GLN A 100 33.99 39.70 -15.88
CA GLN A 100 35.36 39.54 -15.39
C GLN A 100 36.12 38.53 -16.27
N ARG A 101 35.55 37.34 -16.48
CA ARG A 101 36.17 36.32 -17.34
C ARG A 101 36.44 36.80 -18.77
N LEU A 102 35.58 37.64 -19.34
CA LEU A 102 35.78 38.23 -20.69
C LEU A 102 36.88 39.30 -20.70
N LEU A 103 37.15 39.97 -19.58
CA LEU A 103 38.33 40.82 -19.43
C LEU A 103 39.59 39.96 -19.23
N ASP A 104 39.56 38.96 -18.34
CA ASP A 104 40.68 38.05 -18.09
C ASP A 104 41.11 37.33 -19.38
N GLU A 105 40.15 36.87 -20.20
CA GLU A 105 40.36 36.23 -21.51
C GLU A 105 40.92 37.20 -22.56
N ALA A 106 40.65 38.50 -22.45
CA ALA A 106 41.24 39.53 -23.30
C ALA A 106 42.66 39.93 -22.83
N GLU A 107 42.87 40.15 -21.53
CA GLU A 107 44.19 40.47 -20.95
C GLU A 107 45.17 39.32 -21.16
N GLN A 108 44.74 38.06 -20.98
CA GLN A 108 45.56 36.88 -21.30
C GLN A 108 45.92 36.78 -22.78
N ARG A 109 45.02 37.22 -23.67
CA ARG A 109 45.26 37.24 -25.11
C ARG A 109 46.21 38.37 -25.52
N GLU A 110 46.04 39.58 -25.00
CA GLU A 110 46.96 40.70 -25.25
C GLU A 110 48.36 40.41 -24.68
N ALA A 111 48.45 39.71 -23.54
CA ALA A 111 49.73 39.21 -23.02
C ALA A 111 50.36 38.13 -23.91
N ALA A 112 49.57 37.18 -24.43
CA ALA A 112 50.06 36.12 -25.31
C ALA A 112 50.43 36.60 -26.72
N GLU A 113 49.79 37.66 -27.23
CA GLU A 113 50.13 38.34 -28.49
C GLU A 113 51.25 39.40 -28.30
N GLY A 114 51.79 39.56 -27.07
CA GLY A 114 52.80 40.57 -26.70
C GLY A 114 54.19 40.04 -26.29
N ASP A 115 54.37 38.72 -26.09
CA ASP A 115 55.61 38.10 -25.57
C ASP A 115 56.46 37.40 -26.66
N ASP A 116 56.43 37.93 -27.89
CA ASP A 116 57.00 37.29 -29.09
C ASP A 116 58.54 37.41 -29.24
N ASP A 117 59.25 37.89 -28.20
CA ASP A 117 60.72 38.15 -28.21
C ASP A 117 61.52 37.30 -27.17
N LEU A 118 60.89 36.77 -26.11
CA LEU A 118 61.57 36.00 -25.05
C LEU A 118 60.82 34.72 -24.62
N GLY A 119 60.46 33.88 -25.60
CA GLY A 119 59.70 32.65 -25.40
C GLY A 119 60.25 31.66 -24.36
N LEU A 120 59.80 31.82 -23.10
CA LEU A 120 60.10 30.92 -21.98
C LEU A 120 58.84 30.53 -21.17
N THR A 121 57.65 30.60 -21.78
CA THR A 121 56.44 29.95 -21.25
C THR A 121 55.84 29.00 -22.30
N GLY A 122 55.36 27.84 -21.84
CA GLY A 122 54.88 26.78 -22.73
C GLY A 122 53.41 26.95 -23.09
N THR A 123 53.09 26.98 -24.39
CA THR A 123 51.73 27.09 -24.90
C THR A 123 50.94 25.80 -24.71
N GLY A 124 50.16 25.71 -23.62
CA GLY A 124 49.29 24.56 -23.35
C GLY A 124 48.33 24.77 -22.19
N ALA A 125 47.23 24.03 -22.19
CA ALA A 125 46.16 24.12 -21.17
C ALA A 125 46.52 23.54 -19.79
N GLU A 126 47.81 23.25 -19.54
CA GLU A 126 48.36 22.87 -18.24
C GLU A 126 49.29 23.94 -17.65
N ALA A 127 49.29 25.16 -18.20
CA ALA A 127 49.83 26.33 -17.52
C ALA A 127 49.06 26.56 -16.22
N GLY A 128 49.67 26.19 -15.09
CA GLY A 128 49.11 26.43 -13.75
C GLY A 128 48.86 27.92 -13.50
N PRO A 129 47.87 28.28 -12.67
CA PRO A 129 47.50 29.68 -12.43
C PRO A 129 48.71 30.51 -11.99
N SER A 130 48.84 31.71 -12.55
CA SER A 130 49.97 32.60 -12.29
C SER A 130 50.14 32.86 -10.79
N ALA A 131 51.38 33.12 -10.36
CA ALA A 131 51.75 33.26 -8.95
C ALA A 131 50.95 34.35 -8.21
N ASP A 132 50.35 35.31 -8.92
CA ASP A 132 49.46 36.32 -8.35
C ASP A 132 47.98 35.92 -8.29
N ASP A 133 47.48 35.04 -9.16
CA ASP A 133 46.14 34.44 -9.00
C ASP A 133 46.10 33.49 -7.80
N VAL A 134 47.18 32.73 -7.58
CA VAL A 134 47.37 31.90 -6.38
C VAL A 134 47.34 32.76 -5.10
N ARG A 135 47.70 34.06 -5.18
CA ARG A 135 47.66 35.01 -4.05
C ARG A 135 46.33 35.78 -3.93
N ARG A 136 45.55 35.90 -5.00
CA ARG A 136 44.21 36.53 -5.01
C ARG A 136 43.14 35.66 -4.36
N LEU A 137 43.28 34.33 -4.44
CA LEU A 137 42.46 33.37 -3.71
C LEU A 137 42.66 33.51 -2.19
N ARG A 138 41.66 34.04 -1.48
CA ARG A 138 41.72 34.29 -0.03
C ARG A 138 41.58 33.00 0.79
N PRO A 139 42.65 32.47 1.43
CA PRO A 139 42.58 31.18 2.10
C PRO A 139 41.90 31.31 3.47
N GLY A 140 40.80 30.60 3.68
CA GLY A 140 40.10 30.52 4.97
C GLY A 140 39.05 31.60 5.24
N GLU A 141 38.82 32.55 4.33
CA GLU A 141 37.67 33.47 4.44
C GLU A 141 36.35 32.74 4.08
N VAL A 142 35.25 33.11 4.76
CA VAL A 142 33.93 32.58 4.43
C VAL A 142 33.39 33.31 3.20
N ASP A 143 33.04 32.54 2.17
CA ASP A 143 32.42 33.01 0.92
C ASP A 143 31.26 34.01 1.20
N PRO A 144 31.30 35.24 0.66
CA PRO A 144 30.24 36.22 0.87
C PRO A 144 28.89 35.86 0.22
N ASP A 145 28.90 35.25 -0.97
CA ASP A 145 27.71 34.95 -1.79
C ASP A 145 27.57 33.44 -2.11
N PRO A 146 27.51 32.54 -1.11
CA PRO A 146 27.39 31.10 -1.33
C PRO A 146 26.05 30.72 -1.99
N GLU A 147 25.06 31.61 -1.94
CA GLU A 147 23.77 31.47 -2.63
C GLU A 147 23.87 31.40 -4.16
N ALA A 148 24.93 31.94 -4.77
CA ALA A 148 25.09 31.96 -6.23
C ALA A 148 25.76 30.68 -6.79
N LYS A 149 26.44 29.88 -5.96
CA LYS A 149 27.27 28.75 -6.41
C LYS A 149 26.51 27.42 -6.55
N PRO A 150 26.98 26.46 -7.37
CA PRO A 150 26.38 25.13 -7.46
C PRO A 150 26.23 24.47 -6.08
N ALA A 151 25.13 23.71 -5.90
CA ALA A 151 24.93 22.92 -4.69
C ALA A 151 25.98 21.80 -4.62
N ARG A 152 26.48 21.50 -3.42
CA ARG A 152 27.29 20.28 -3.24
C ARG A 152 26.40 19.05 -3.35
N PRO A 153 26.84 17.99 -4.06
CA PRO A 153 26.19 16.68 -4.04
C PRO A 153 26.04 16.16 -2.60
N ASP A 154 24.98 15.41 -2.37
CA ASP A 154 24.70 14.82 -1.07
C ASP A 154 25.66 13.62 -0.80
N PRO A 155 26.22 13.48 0.41
CA PRO A 155 27.14 12.38 0.73
C PRO A 155 26.43 11.01 0.78
N ILE A 156 27.18 9.93 0.53
CA ILE A 156 26.60 8.57 0.49
C ILE A 156 26.03 8.15 1.87
N ASP A 157 26.74 8.47 2.95
CA ASP A 157 26.16 8.44 4.30
C ASP A 157 25.84 9.87 4.75
N MET A 158 24.55 10.19 4.71
CA MET A 158 23.98 11.46 5.17
C MET A 158 24.16 11.61 6.68
N ASP A 159 24.41 12.80 7.19
CA ASP A 159 24.51 13.00 8.65
C ASP A 159 23.14 12.92 9.36
N GLU A 160 23.13 12.79 10.69
CA GLU A 160 21.88 12.70 11.46
C GLU A 160 21.05 13.99 11.36
N ASP A 161 21.70 15.15 11.30
CA ASP A 161 21.09 16.47 11.06
C ASP A 161 20.26 16.45 9.75
N GLU A 162 20.84 15.94 8.65
CA GLU A 162 20.17 15.83 7.35
C GLU A 162 19.06 14.78 7.33
N LYS A 163 19.30 13.61 7.93
CA LYS A 163 18.30 12.54 8.07
C LYS A 163 17.09 13.04 8.87
N GLU A 164 17.30 13.78 9.96
CA GLU A 164 16.23 14.42 10.73
C GLU A 164 15.54 15.53 9.92
N MET A 165 16.30 16.45 9.31
CA MET A 165 15.78 17.57 8.51
C MET A 165 14.88 17.09 7.35
N LEU A 166 15.27 16.05 6.63
CA LEU A 166 14.44 15.41 5.59
C LEU A 166 13.17 14.79 6.18
N SER A 167 13.24 14.17 7.37
CA SER A 167 12.09 13.58 8.04
C SER A 167 11.08 14.66 8.51
N GLU A 168 11.58 15.77 9.06
CA GLU A 168 10.75 16.88 9.50
C GLU A 168 10.13 17.60 8.28
N ALA A 169 10.90 17.84 7.23
CA ALA A 169 10.40 18.43 5.99
C ALA A 169 9.24 17.59 5.43
N ARG A 170 9.41 16.26 5.31
CA ARG A 170 8.34 15.32 4.89
C ARG A 170 7.10 15.42 5.80
N ALA A 171 7.28 15.43 7.12
CA ALA A 171 6.18 15.53 8.08
C ALA A 171 5.43 16.87 8.01
N ARG A 172 6.15 17.99 7.86
CA ARG A 172 5.59 19.34 7.71
C ARG A 172 4.92 19.57 6.36
N LEU A 173 5.44 18.97 5.28
CA LEU A 173 4.84 18.99 3.95
C LEU A 173 3.56 18.13 3.88
N ALA A 174 3.54 16.94 4.50
CA ALA A 174 2.34 16.10 4.58
C ALA A 174 1.23 16.72 5.47
N ASN A 175 1.60 17.50 6.50
CA ASN A 175 0.63 18.05 7.43
C ASN A 175 -0.15 19.28 6.88
N THR A 176 -1.45 19.12 6.70
CA THR A 176 -2.39 20.23 6.39
C THR A 176 -3.34 20.58 7.55
N GLN A 177 -3.43 19.74 8.59
CA GLN A 177 -4.44 19.87 9.63
C GLN A 177 -3.97 20.69 10.85
N GLY A 178 -4.74 21.73 11.19
CA GLY A 178 -4.55 22.54 12.40
C GLY A 178 -4.94 21.82 13.71
N LYS A 179 -4.54 22.41 14.86
CA LYS A 179 -4.74 21.84 16.21
C LYS A 179 -6.21 21.44 16.50
N LYS A 180 -7.19 22.25 16.06
CA LYS A 180 -8.63 21.99 16.25
C LYS A 180 -9.11 20.76 15.48
N ALA A 181 -8.67 20.57 14.24
CA ALA A 181 -9.00 19.40 13.43
C ALA A 181 -8.41 18.12 14.01
N LYS A 182 -7.11 18.12 14.37
CA LYS A 182 -6.46 16.97 15.01
C LYS A 182 -7.08 16.62 16.38
N ARG A 183 -7.53 17.61 17.15
CA ARG A 183 -8.30 17.37 18.39
C ARG A 183 -9.64 16.69 18.10
N LYS A 184 -10.46 17.25 17.20
CA LYS A 184 -11.79 16.71 16.85
C LYS A 184 -11.71 15.30 16.22
N ALA A 185 -10.64 15.00 15.48
CA ALA A 185 -10.39 13.65 14.95
C ALA A 185 -10.14 12.62 16.07
N ARG A 186 -9.27 12.92 17.05
CA ARG A 186 -9.03 12.05 18.22
C ARG A 186 -10.25 11.95 19.13
N GLU A 187 -10.97 13.04 19.31
CA GLU A 187 -12.23 13.09 20.08
C GLU A 187 -13.29 12.16 19.48
N ARG A 188 -13.47 12.20 18.15
CA ARG A 188 -14.33 11.26 17.42
C ARG A 188 -13.86 9.80 17.55
N GLN A 189 -12.56 9.52 17.42
CA GLN A 189 -12.02 8.17 17.62
C GLN A 189 -12.29 7.65 19.05
N LEU A 190 -12.15 8.50 20.07
CA LEU A 190 -12.49 8.17 21.45
C LEU A 190 -13.99 7.99 21.67
N GLU A 191 -14.85 8.73 20.98
CA GLU A 191 -16.30 8.53 20.98
C GLU A 191 -16.70 7.20 20.33
N GLU A 192 -16.14 6.90 19.16
CA GLU A 192 -16.34 5.62 18.45
C GLU A 192 -15.87 4.43 19.31
N ALA A 193 -14.69 4.53 19.95
CA ALA A 193 -14.18 3.52 20.88
C ALA A 193 -15.07 3.36 22.14
N ARG A 194 -15.50 4.45 22.78
CA ARG A 194 -16.44 4.42 23.92
C ARG A 194 -17.79 3.79 23.53
N ARG A 195 -18.29 4.09 22.32
CA ARG A 195 -19.52 3.51 21.79
C ARG A 195 -19.39 1.99 21.60
N LEU A 196 -18.26 1.52 21.08
CA LEU A 196 -17.98 0.08 20.94
C LEU A 196 -17.88 -0.61 22.31
N ALA A 197 -17.14 -0.05 23.26
CA ALA A 197 -17.02 -0.61 24.62
C ALA A 197 -18.38 -0.66 25.36
N MET A 198 -19.21 0.39 25.24
CA MET A 198 -20.58 0.36 25.78
C MET A 198 -21.50 -0.62 25.06
N LEU A 199 -21.34 -0.83 23.75
CA LEU A 199 -22.09 -1.85 23.01
C LEU A 199 -21.66 -3.27 23.41
N GLN A 200 -20.37 -3.51 23.64
CA GLN A 200 -19.88 -4.78 24.19
C GLN A 200 -20.49 -5.05 25.57
N LYS A 201 -20.35 -4.11 26.52
CA LYS A 201 -20.95 -4.25 27.86
C LYS A 201 -22.48 -4.45 27.81
N LYS A 202 -23.17 -3.81 26.87
CA LYS A 202 -24.61 -4.01 26.66
C LYS A 202 -24.95 -5.40 26.09
N ARG A 203 -24.09 -5.99 25.26
CA ARG A 203 -24.23 -7.38 24.78
C ARG A 203 -24.01 -8.37 25.91
N GLU A 204 -22.95 -8.20 26.70
CA GLU A 204 -22.61 -9.04 27.87
C GLU A 204 -23.76 -9.02 28.89
N LEU A 205 -24.22 -7.83 29.31
CA LEU A 205 -25.36 -7.71 30.22
C LEU A 205 -26.65 -8.30 29.64
N LYS A 206 -26.94 -8.12 28.34
CA LYS A 206 -28.12 -8.72 27.72
C LYS A 206 -28.02 -10.25 27.62
N ALA A 207 -26.82 -10.80 27.36
CA ALA A 207 -26.58 -12.25 27.36
C ALA A 207 -26.78 -12.85 28.77
N ALA A 208 -26.38 -12.11 29.81
CA ALA A 208 -26.67 -12.42 31.22
C ALA A 208 -28.11 -12.07 31.65
N GLY A 209 -29.02 -11.72 30.73
CA GLY A 209 -30.42 -11.38 31.01
C GLY A 209 -30.68 -10.00 31.66
N ILE A 210 -29.65 -9.22 31.98
CA ILE A 210 -29.75 -7.96 32.72
C ILE A 210 -30.16 -6.81 31.79
N VAL A 211 -31.43 -6.38 31.87
CA VAL A 211 -31.99 -5.29 31.05
C VAL A 211 -31.58 -3.91 31.57
N MET A 212 -30.44 -3.41 31.12
CA MET A 212 -29.97 -2.05 31.42
C MET A 212 -30.80 -0.99 30.68
N ARG A 213 -31.69 -0.28 31.40
CA ARG A 213 -32.38 0.92 30.89
C ARG A 213 -31.42 2.09 30.78
N MET A 214 -31.40 2.76 29.63
CA MET A 214 -30.60 3.98 29.41
C MET A 214 -31.41 5.21 29.83
N ARG A 215 -30.75 6.24 30.38
CA ARG A 215 -31.41 7.52 30.66
C ARG A 215 -31.56 8.32 29.35
N PRO A 216 -32.72 8.94 29.07
CA PRO A 216 -32.85 9.85 27.94
C PRO A 216 -31.93 11.06 28.12
N LYS A 217 -31.55 11.73 27.02
CA LYS A 217 -30.96 13.06 27.12
C LYS A 217 -32.03 14.05 27.58
N LYS A 218 -31.65 15.01 28.42
CA LYS A 218 -32.57 16.04 28.94
C LYS A 218 -32.93 17.12 27.92
N ASP A 219 -32.21 17.14 26.79
CA ASP A 219 -32.24 18.22 25.80
C ASP A 219 -31.96 17.61 24.42
N GLY A 220 -32.98 17.62 23.54
CA GLY A 220 -32.98 16.96 22.23
C GLY A 220 -34.10 15.91 22.03
N MET A 221 -34.68 15.91 20.83
CA MET A 221 -35.72 14.98 20.36
C MET A 221 -35.15 13.57 20.11
N ASP A 222 -35.93 12.50 20.36
CA ASP A 222 -35.52 11.13 20.03
C ASP A 222 -35.98 10.74 18.61
N TYR A 223 -35.03 10.81 17.68
CA TYR A 223 -35.14 10.45 16.27
C TYR A 223 -35.60 9.00 15.99
N ASN A 224 -35.65 8.14 17.01
CA ASN A 224 -36.19 6.78 16.90
C ASN A 224 -37.61 6.63 17.45
N ALA A 225 -38.12 7.62 18.20
CA ALA A 225 -39.47 7.60 18.77
C ALA A 225 -40.46 8.29 17.84
N ASP A 226 -40.12 9.50 17.39
CA ASP A 226 -40.95 10.34 16.51
C ASP A 226 -40.20 10.66 15.22
N ILE A 227 -40.94 10.88 14.13
CA ILE A 227 -40.39 11.43 12.88
C ILE A 227 -40.17 12.94 13.07
N PRO A 228 -38.91 13.44 13.10
CA PRO A 228 -38.64 14.84 13.39
C PRO A 228 -39.15 15.73 12.25
N PHE A 229 -39.98 16.72 12.60
CA PHE A 229 -40.62 17.63 11.65
C PHE A 229 -41.41 16.90 10.54
N GLU A 230 -42.14 15.84 10.91
CA GLU A 230 -43.00 15.12 9.98
C GLU A 230 -43.95 16.08 9.23
N LYS A 231 -43.80 16.12 7.91
CA LYS A 231 -44.69 16.82 7.01
C LYS A 231 -45.46 15.78 6.21
N GLN A 232 -46.74 15.61 6.53
CA GLN A 232 -47.62 14.70 5.81
C GLN A 232 -47.58 15.01 4.30
N PRO A 233 -47.55 13.97 3.43
CA PRO A 233 -47.61 14.18 1.99
C PRO A 233 -48.94 14.85 1.61
N ALA A 234 -48.91 15.70 0.59
CA ALA A 234 -50.12 16.36 0.12
C ALA A 234 -51.13 15.29 -0.37
N PRO A 235 -52.42 15.39 0.00
CA PRO A 235 -53.43 14.43 -0.43
C PRO A 235 -53.57 14.48 -1.96
N GLY A 236 -53.34 13.33 -2.60
CA GLY A 236 -53.48 13.15 -4.04
C GLY A 236 -54.85 12.63 -4.45
N PHE A 237 -55.05 12.48 -5.76
CA PHE A 237 -56.30 11.96 -6.34
C PHE A 237 -56.47 10.44 -6.19
N TYR A 238 -55.36 9.71 -6.01
CA TYR A 238 -55.35 8.25 -5.85
C TYR A 238 -55.35 7.84 -4.38
N ASP A 239 -56.12 6.80 -4.04
CA ASP A 239 -56.08 6.22 -2.70
C ASP A 239 -54.75 5.48 -2.46
N THR A 240 -54.08 5.85 -1.36
CA THR A 240 -52.78 5.29 -0.94
C THR A 240 -52.91 4.34 0.26
N THR A 241 -54.12 4.04 0.74
CA THR A 241 -54.34 3.11 1.87
C THR A 241 -53.69 1.74 1.64
N GLN A 242 -53.81 1.19 0.43
CA GLN A 242 -53.26 -0.13 0.08
C GLN A 242 -51.73 -0.16 0.11
N GLU A 243 -51.07 0.97 -0.19
CA GLU A 243 -49.60 1.05 -0.19
C GLU A 243 -49.02 1.12 1.23
N LYS A 244 -49.72 1.78 2.16
CA LYS A 244 -49.31 1.94 3.56
C LYS A 244 -49.16 0.59 4.30
N ASN A 245 -49.82 -0.46 3.80
CA ASN A 245 -49.76 -1.81 4.38
C ASN A 245 -48.49 -2.60 4.01
N LYS A 246 -47.58 -2.07 3.18
CA LYS A 246 -46.30 -2.71 2.82
C LYS A 246 -45.28 -2.62 3.98
N PHE A 247 -45.47 -3.44 5.01
CA PHE A 247 -44.59 -3.49 6.19
C PHE A 247 -43.15 -3.92 5.80
N THR A 248 -42.19 -3.00 5.94
CA THR A 248 -40.77 -3.29 5.65
C THR A 248 -40.10 -3.90 6.87
N ALA A 249 -39.89 -5.22 6.84
CA ALA A 249 -39.19 -5.94 7.91
C ALA A 249 -37.75 -5.41 8.11
N ALA A 250 -37.37 -5.16 9.35
CA ALA A 250 -36.04 -4.65 9.69
C ALA A 250 -34.94 -5.64 9.23
N PRO A 251 -33.84 -5.17 8.61
CA PRO A 251 -32.83 -6.05 8.03
C PRO A 251 -31.89 -6.66 9.10
N VAL A 252 -32.41 -7.67 9.81
CA VAL A 252 -31.65 -8.48 10.78
C VAL A 252 -30.46 -9.16 10.09
N GLY A 253 -29.32 -9.24 10.78
CA GLY A 253 -28.11 -9.93 10.30
C GLY A 253 -27.17 -9.10 9.42
N LYS A 254 -27.54 -7.88 9.01
CA LYS A 254 -26.62 -6.98 8.25
C LYS A 254 -25.64 -6.25 9.17
N ASN A 255 -24.38 -6.18 8.76
CA ASN A 255 -23.32 -5.42 9.42
C ASN A 255 -23.43 -3.91 9.11
N LEU A 256 -22.89 -3.05 9.99
CA LEU A 256 -22.95 -1.59 9.81
C LEU A 256 -22.44 -1.12 8.43
N ARG A 257 -21.31 -1.65 7.95
CA ARG A 257 -20.75 -1.36 6.61
C ARG A 257 -21.68 -1.78 5.44
N GLN A 258 -22.56 -2.75 5.64
CA GLN A 258 -23.56 -3.18 4.65
C GLN A 258 -24.83 -2.31 4.69
N LEU A 259 -25.02 -1.51 5.74
CA LEU A 259 -26.11 -0.54 5.88
C LEU A 259 -25.66 0.87 5.44
N ASP A 260 -24.40 1.24 5.67
CA ASP A 260 -23.74 2.47 5.18
C ASP A 260 -23.38 2.41 3.66
N SER A 261 -23.98 1.51 2.87
CA SER A 261 -23.54 1.12 1.53
C SER A 261 -23.49 2.23 0.46
N HIS A 262 -24.08 3.40 0.71
CA HIS A 262 -23.96 4.57 -0.15
C HIS A 262 -22.70 5.43 0.08
N LYS A 263 -21.90 5.15 1.12
CA LYS A 263 -20.60 5.81 1.31
C LYS A 263 -19.49 4.90 0.79
N ARG A 264 -18.93 5.25 -0.37
CA ARG A 264 -17.59 4.77 -0.76
C ARG A 264 -16.65 5.07 0.41
N THR A 265 -16.06 4.03 0.96
CA THR A 265 -15.07 4.20 2.02
C THR A 265 -13.74 4.57 1.38
N ARG A 266 -12.97 5.43 2.05
CA ARG A 266 -11.61 5.75 1.63
C ARG A 266 -10.76 4.49 1.39
N ALA A 267 -11.03 3.40 2.13
CA ALA A 267 -10.35 2.12 1.93
C ALA A 267 -10.65 1.48 0.57
N GLU A 268 -11.86 1.59 0.04
CA GLU A 268 -12.23 1.08 -1.29
C GLU A 268 -11.61 1.93 -2.40
N ASP A 269 -11.65 3.26 -2.29
CA ASP A 269 -10.99 4.16 -3.26
C ASP A 269 -9.44 3.97 -3.25
N GLU A 270 -8.86 3.75 -2.07
CA GLU A 270 -7.42 3.52 -1.88
C GLU A 270 -7.00 2.10 -2.32
N GLU A 271 -7.88 1.09 -2.20
CA GLU A 271 -7.70 -0.24 -2.80
C GLU A 271 -7.83 -0.21 -4.33
N GLU A 272 -8.78 0.55 -4.89
CA GLU A 272 -8.87 0.82 -6.32
C GLU A 272 -7.62 1.52 -6.84
N ARG A 273 -7.16 2.58 -6.15
CA ARG A 273 -5.91 3.27 -6.50
C ARG A 273 -4.70 2.34 -6.43
N ARG A 274 -4.65 1.42 -5.46
CA ARG A 274 -3.62 0.37 -5.37
C ARG A 274 -3.71 -0.65 -6.50
N LYS A 275 -4.91 -1.04 -6.94
CA LYS A 275 -5.12 -1.91 -8.12
C LYS A 275 -4.69 -1.21 -9.41
N ARG A 276 -5.02 0.07 -9.59
CA ARG A 276 -4.58 0.89 -10.74
C ARG A 276 -3.07 1.08 -10.76
N ALA A 277 -2.45 1.41 -9.61
CA ALA A 277 -0.99 1.54 -9.48
C ALA A 277 -0.26 0.20 -9.70
N ARG A 278 -0.83 -0.92 -9.24
CA ARG A 278 -0.29 -2.26 -9.50
C ARG A 278 -0.34 -2.59 -10.99
N LYS A 279 -1.48 -2.40 -11.67
CA LYS A 279 -1.60 -2.56 -13.13
C LYS A 279 -0.63 -1.67 -13.90
N ALA A 280 -0.44 -0.42 -13.47
CA ALA A 280 0.53 0.49 -14.09
C ALA A 280 1.99 0.01 -13.92
N LYS A 281 2.34 -0.58 -12.76
CA LYS A 281 3.67 -1.16 -12.55
C LYS A 281 3.86 -2.48 -13.32
N GLU A 282 2.82 -3.29 -13.45
CA GLU A 282 2.83 -4.50 -14.29
C GLU A 282 3.01 -4.11 -15.77
N MET A 283 2.23 -3.14 -16.29
CA MET A 283 2.40 -2.59 -17.64
C MET A 283 3.75 -1.88 -17.89
N ALA A 284 4.39 -1.33 -16.86
CA ALA A 284 5.73 -0.76 -16.97
C ALA A 284 6.79 -1.87 -17.10
N ALA A 285 6.71 -2.91 -16.27
CA ALA A 285 7.61 -4.07 -16.37
C ALA A 285 7.43 -4.81 -17.71
N ASP A 286 6.20 -4.96 -18.21
CA ASP A 286 5.93 -5.51 -19.54
C ASP A 286 6.56 -4.65 -20.66
N LYS A 287 6.57 -3.31 -20.51
CA LYS A 287 7.24 -2.41 -21.44
C LYS A 287 8.77 -2.59 -21.43
N ASP A 288 9.38 -2.58 -20.25
CA ASP A 288 10.84 -2.72 -20.10
C ASP A 288 11.33 -4.09 -20.63
N ALA A 289 10.52 -5.13 -20.45
CA ALA A 289 10.74 -6.45 -21.05
C ALA A 289 10.55 -6.45 -22.58
N SER A 290 9.55 -5.72 -23.11
CA SER A 290 9.30 -5.64 -24.55
C SER A 290 10.39 -4.88 -25.32
N ALA A 291 11.07 -3.92 -24.68
CA ALA A 291 12.14 -3.12 -25.28
C ALA A 291 13.40 -3.93 -25.68
N HIS A 292 13.52 -5.17 -25.21
CA HIS A 292 14.68 -6.03 -25.41
C HIS A 292 14.50 -7.12 -26.50
N PHE A 293 13.47 -7.05 -27.35
CA PHE A 293 13.25 -8.05 -28.41
C PHE A 293 12.93 -7.46 -29.78
N VAL A 294 13.59 -7.99 -30.81
CA VAL A 294 13.67 -7.49 -32.20
C VAL A 294 12.30 -7.27 -32.87
N PRO A 295 12.13 -6.25 -33.75
CA PRO A 295 10.84 -5.85 -34.37
C PRO A 295 10.03 -6.92 -35.12
N ALA A 296 10.59 -8.12 -35.36
CA ALA A 296 9.87 -9.23 -35.98
C ALA A 296 8.63 -9.70 -35.18
N LYS A 297 8.52 -9.34 -33.89
CA LYS A 297 7.30 -9.61 -33.10
C LYS A 297 6.21 -8.56 -33.26
N ASP A 298 6.53 -7.31 -33.60
CA ASP A 298 5.52 -6.25 -33.65
C ASP A 298 4.48 -6.48 -34.74
N SER A 299 4.88 -6.96 -35.93
CA SER A 299 3.95 -7.31 -37.01
C SER A 299 2.99 -8.46 -36.65
N ILE A 300 3.46 -9.42 -35.86
CA ILE A 300 2.65 -10.53 -35.33
C ILE A 300 1.67 -10.02 -34.26
N ILE A 301 2.14 -9.14 -33.37
CA ILE A 301 1.31 -8.48 -32.34
C ILE A 301 0.29 -7.53 -32.99
N GLN A 302 0.61 -6.93 -34.14
CA GLN A 302 -0.31 -6.09 -34.92
C GLN A 302 -1.44 -6.95 -35.51
N ARG A 303 -1.12 -8.05 -36.21
CA ARG A 303 -2.12 -9.02 -36.68
C ARG A 303 -3.00 -9.56 -35.55
N GLN A 304 -2.40 -9.99 -34.43
CA GLN A 304 -3.18 -10.47 -33.28
C GLN A 304 -4.06 -9.39 -32.64
N LYS A 305 -3.68 -8.10 -32.70
CA LYS A 305 -4.54 -6.98 -32.29
C LYS A 305 -5.67 -6.69 -33.28
N GLU A 306 -5.43 -6.85 -34.58
CA GLU A 306 -6.45 -6.73 -35.62
C GLU A 306 -7.47 -7.87 -35.52
N GLU A 307 -7.01 -9.13 -35.43
CA GLU A 307 -7.83 -10.31 -35.17
C GLU A 307 -8.64 -10.18 -33.87
N ALA A 308 -8.01 -9.73 -32.77
CA ALA A 308 -8.69 -9.49 -31.50
C ALA A 308 -9.64 -8.27 -31.50
N ASN A 309 -9.59 -7.41 -32.51
CA ASN A 309 -10.59 -6.36 -32.74
C ASN A 309 -11.72 -6.86 -33.66
N ILE A 310 -11.42 -7.67 -34.67
CA ILE A 310 -12.41 -8.34 -35.54
C ILE A 310 -13.30 -9.30 -34.72
N LEU A 311 -12.74 -9.98 -33.71
CA LEU A 311 -13.48 -10.89 -32.82
C LEU A 311 -14.35 -10.19 -31.75
N LYS A 312 -14.26 -8.86 -31.60
CA LYS A 312 -15.18 -8.11 -30.73
C LYS A 312 -16.47 -7.81 -31.51
N ARG A 313 -17.57 -8.45 -31.10
CA ARG A 313 -18.92 -8.15 -31.61
C ARG A 313 -19.16 -6.65 -31.56
N ARG A 314 -19.42 -6.03 -32.72
CA ARG A 314 -19.83 -4.62 -32.81
C ARG A 314 -21.11 -4.45 -31.99
N ALA A 315 -21.14 -3.46 -31.10
CA ALA A 315 -22.36 -3.12 -30.37
C ALA A 315 -23.43 -2.63 -31.36
N LEU A 316 -24.71 -2.72 -30.97
CA LEU A 316 -25.82 -2.24 -31.79
C LEU A 316 -25.73 -0.72 -31.92
N VAL A 317 -25.22 -0.25 -33.06
CA VAL A 317 -25.23 1.17 -33.43
C VAL A 317 -26.65 1.51 -33.87
N LEU A 318 -27.39 2.20 -33.00
CA LEU A 318 -28.52 3.03 -33.46
C LEU A 318 -27.95 4.18 -34.30
N PRO A 319 -28.68 4.69 -35.30
CA PRO A 319 -28.29 5.92 -35.99
C PRO A 319 -28.03 7.04 -34.98
N GLU A 320 -26.96 7.80 -35.21
CA GLU A 320 -26.64 8.96 -34.38
C GLU A 320 -27.79 9.98 -34.47
N PRO A 321 -28.13 10.66 -33.36
CA PRO A 321 -29.18 11.68 -33.40
C PRO A 321 -28.78 12.76 -34.42
N GLN A 322 -29.70 13.10 -35.33
CA GLN A 322 -29.50 14.16 -36.31
C GLN A 322 -29.53 15.53 -35.60
N VAL A 323 -28.41 15.87 -35.00
CA VAL A 323 -28.04 17.18 -34.49
C VAL A 323 -26.71 17.49 -35.15
N GLY A 324 -26.68 18.47 -36.06
CA GLY A 324 -25.49 18.75 -36.87
C GLY A 324 -24.33 19.28 -36.02
N ASP A 325 -23.09 19.13 -36.48
CA ASP A 325 -21.92 19.67 -35.77
C ASP A 325 -22.03 21.18 -35.49
N SER A 326 -22.75 21.93 -36.33
CA SER A 326 -23.11 23.33 -36.10
C SER A 326 -24.06 23.53 -34.91
N GLU A 327 -25.05 22.66 -34.74
CA GLU A 327 -26.00 22.71 -33.61
C GLU A 327 -25.33 22.21 -32.32
N LEU A 328 -24.41 21.25 -32.44
CA LEU A 328 -23.53 20.81 -31.35
C LEU A 328 -22.55 21.92 -30.93
N GLU A 329 -21.93 22.62 -31.88
CA GLU A 329 -21.14 23.81 -31.60
C GLU A 329 -21.97 24.92 -30.94
N ASP A 330 -23.20 25.17 -31.39
CA ASP A 330 -24.04 26.20 -30.80
C ASP A 330 -24.57 25.79 -29.41
N ILE A 331 -24.86 24.50 -29.16
CA ILE A 331 -25.13 23.98 -27.81
C ILE A 331 -23.88 24.12 -26.92
N VAL A 332 -22.67 23.86 -27.44
CA VAL A 332 -21.42 24.05 -26.69
C VAL A 332 -21.12 25.54 -26.47
N LYS A 333 -21.39 26.43 -27.42
CA LYS A 333 -21.28 27.89 -27.26
C LYS A 333 -22.30 28.43 -26.26
N ILE A 334 -23.54 27.92 -26.25
CA ILE A 334 -24.56 28.28 -25.25
C ILE A 334 -24.14 27.77 -23.85
N GLY A 335 -23.59 26.56 -23.76
CA GLY A 335 -23.02 26.01 -22.52
C GLY A 335 -21.83 26.83 -22.01
N GLN A 336 -20.86 27.12 -22.87
CA GLN A 336 -19.70 27.96 -22.55
C GLN A 336 -20.09 29.42 -22.28
N ALA A 337 -21.09 29.98 -22.94
CA ALA A 337 -21.62 31.31 -22.63
C ALA A 337 -22.25 31.32 -21.22
N GLY A 338 -22.99 30.27 -20.85
CA GLY A 338 -23.51 30.11 -19.48
C GLY A 338 -22.41 29.97 -18.43
N GLU A 339 -21.36 29.20 -18.72
CA GLU A 339 -20.24 28.97 -17.79
C GLU A 339 -19.29 30.17 -17.68
N THR A 340 -19.01 30.86 -18.79
CA THR A 340 -18.19 32.09 -18.80
C THR A 340 -18.93 33.29 -18.22
N ALA A 341 -20.24 33.44 -18.47
CA ALA A 341 -21.06 34.47 -17.80
C ALA A 341 -21.11 34.23 -16.28
N LYS A 342 -21.13 32.96 -15.84
CA LYS A 342 -21.04 32.61 -14.42
C LYS A 342 -19.67 32.96 -13.83
N GLY A 343 -18.57 32.64 -14.53
CA GLY A 343 -17.21 32.97 -14.09
C GLY A 343 -16.93 34.49 -14.04
N LEU A 344 -17.37 35.25 -15.05
CA LEU A 344 -17.22 36.71 -15.09
C LEU A 344 -17.98 37.42 -13.96
N VAL A 345 -19.08 36.84 -13.45
CA VAL A 345 -19.85 37.37 -12.32
C VAL A 345 -19.31 36.91 -10.95
N GLU A 346 -18.49 35.85 -10.88
CA GLU A 346 -17.76 35.50 -9.64
C GLU A 346 -16.51 36.36 -9.41
N ASP A 347 -15.86 36.87 -10.46
CA ASP A 347 -14.65 37.71 -10.36
C ASP A 347 -14.95 39.24 -10.44
N GLY A 348 -16.10 39.62 -11.01
CA GLY A 348 -16.56 41.02 -11.16
C GLY A 348 -17.37 41.54 -9.97
N GLY A 349 -16.70 42.07 -8.95
CA GLY A 349 -17.31 42.47 -7.67
C GLY A 349 -18.12 43.78 -7.65
N GLU A 350 -19.24 43.88 -8.38
CA GLU A 350 -20.20 44.99 -8.23
C GLU A 350 -21.69 44.54 -8.28
N GLY A 351 -22.44 44.81 -7.20
CA GLY A 351 -23.64 44.06 -6.83
C GLY A 351 -24.97 44.50 -7.43
N ALA A 352 -25.09 44.57 -8.76
CA ALA A 352 -26.32 45.03 -9.44
C ALA A 352 -27.03 43.98 -10.32
N SER A 353 -26.31 43.01 -10.90
CA SER A 353 -26.84 42.08 -11.94
C SER A 353 -27.25 40.69 -11.43
N GLN A 354 -26.90 40.34 -10.18
CA GLN A 354 -27.04 38.97 -9.65
C GLN A 354 -28.49 38.46 -9.52
N GLY A 355 -29.49 39.34 -9.63
CA GLY A 355 -30.91 39.00 -9.47
C GLY A 355 -31.68 38.57 -10.73
N LEU A 356 -31.03 38.47 -11.90
CA LEU A 356 -31.71 38.23 -13.19
C LEU A 356 -31.47 36.84 -13.82
N LEU A 357 -30.72 35.95 -13.17
CA LEU A 357 -30.60 34.54 -13.57
C LEU A 357 -31.19 33.64 -12.47
N GLY A 358 -32.04 32.69 -12.87
CA GLY A 358 -32.90 31.94 -11.95
C GLY A 358 -32.15 31.07 -10.93
N GLU A 359 -32.48 31.24 -9.65
CA GLU A 359 -31.83 30.52 -8.55
C GLU A 359 -32.12 29.01 -8.57
N TYR A 360 -31.06 28.19 -8.51
CA TYR A 360 -31.18 26.79 -8.06
C TYR A 360 -29.95 26.32 -7.24
N SER A 361 -29.39 27.19 -6.38
CA SER A 361 -28.21 26.86 -5.55
C SER A 361 -28.18 27.51 -4.14
N THR A 362 -29.33 27.89 -3.57
CA THR A 362 -29.42 28.67 -2.32
C THR A 362 -30.16 27.98 -1.16
N LEU A 363 -30.07 26.65 -1.04
CA LEU A 363 -30.60 25.87 0.10
C LEU A 363 -29.53 25.14 0.93
N GLN A 364 -28.65 25.90 1.60
CA GLN A 364 -27.84 25.33 2.68
C GLN A 364 -27.60 26.21 3.92
N HIS A 365 -27.93 27.52 3.90
CA HIS A 365 -27.79 28.39 5.09
C HIS A 365 -28.74 29.63 5.14
N VAL A 366 -30.06 29.44 5.19
CA VAL A 366 -31.00 30.35 5.92
C VAL A 366 -32.16 29.52 6.47
N GLN A 367 -32.32 29.46 7.80
CA GLN A 367 -33.42 28.75 8.49
C GLN A 367 -33.84 29.50 9.77
N THR A 368 -34.05 30.81 9.67
CA THR A 368 -34.70 31.66 10.69
C THR A 368 -35.48 32.78 10.01
N ALA A 369 -36.64 33.13 10.57
CA ALA A 369 -37.66 34.04 10.03
C ALA A 369 -38.42 33.53 8.79
N ARG A 370 -39.76 33.70 8.82
CA ARG A 370 -40.68 33.33 7.74
C ARG A 370 -41.84 34.31 7.70
N THR A 371 -41.98 35.07 6.61
CA THR A 371 -43.27 35.66 6.21
C THR A 371 -44.00 34.67 5.28
N PRO A 372 -45.34 34.72 5.19
CA PRO A 372 -46.08 33.84 4.29
C PRO A 372 -45.92 34.25 2.82
N ARG A 373 -45.77 33.27 1.92
CA ARG A 373 -45.86 33.44 0.46
C ARG A 373 -47.02 32.61 -0.10
N THR A 374 -47.60 33.10 -1.18
CA THR A 374 -48.73 32.51 -1.93
C THR A 374 -48.39 31.17 -2.60
N PRO A 375 -49.39 30.33 -2.93
CA PRO A 375 -49.19 29.06 -3.61
C PRO A 375 -48.65 29.24 -5.04
N ALA A 376 -47.90 28.25 -5.52
CA ALA A 376 -47.35 28.23 -6.87
C ALA A 376 -48.42 27.93 -7.93
N GLN A 377 -48.25 28.48 -9.14
CA GLN A 377 -49.07 28.15 -10.30
C GLN A 377 -48.60 26.84 -10.95
N ALA A 378 -49.54 26.10 -11.56
CA ALA A 378 -49.22 24.94 -12.38
C ALA A 378 -48.93 25.36 -13.83
N ASP A 379 -48.03 24.64 -14.49
CA ASP A 379 -47.59 24.91 -15.85
C ASP A 379 -48.37 24.06 -16.87
N ASN A 380 -49.28 24.71 -17.61
CA ASN A 380 -50.15 24.07 -18.59
C ASN A 380 -49.38 23.50 -19.80
N ILE A 381 -48.30 24.17 -20.24
CA ILE A 381 -47.57 23.82 -21.47
C ILE A 381 -46.92 22.43 -21.29
N MET A 382 -46.40 22.18 -20.09
CA MET A 382 -45.85 20.89 -19.68
C MET A 382 -46.89 19.76 -19.53
N ALA A 383 -48.19 20.06 -19.50
CA ALA A 383 -49.25 19.05 -19.58
C ALA A 383 -49.63 18.76 -21.04
N GLU A 384 -49.82 19.80 -21.85
CA GLU A 384 -50.18 19.70 -23.27
C GLU A 384 -49.10 18.94 -24.08
N ALA A 385 -47.83 19.24 -23.86
CA ALA A 385 -46.71 18.53 -24.51
C ALA A 385 -46.69 17.02 -24.21
N ARG A 386 -47.22 16.58 -23.06
CA ARG A 386 -47.36 15.16 -22.71
C ARG A 386 -48.56 14.53 -23.40
N ASN A 387 -49.67 15.25 -23.49
CA ASN A 387 -50.86 14.82 -24.24
C ASN A 387 -50.55 14.64 -25.74
N LEU A 388 -49.86 15.60 -26.37
CA LEU A 388 -49.40 15.49 -27.76
C LEU A 388 -48.45 14.30 -27.98
N ARG A 389 -47.55 14.02 -27.03
CA ARG A 389 -46.66 12.86 -27.07
C ARG A 389 -47.43 11.54 -26.97
N ASN A 390 -48.46 11.46 -26.13
CA ASN A 390 -49.29 10.26 -26.02
C ASN A 390 -50.09 10.03 -27.32
N MET A 391 -50.65 11.09 -27.92
CA MET A 391 -51.38 11.02 -29.19
C MET A 391 -50.51 10.60 -30.38
N THR A 392 -49.22 10.99 -30.40
CA THR A 392 -48.29 10.66 -31.49
C THR A 392 -47.61 9.30 -31.34
N MET A 393 -47.65 8.68 -30.15
CA MET A 393 -47.07 7.34 -29.90
C MET A 393 -48.10 6.20 -30.01
N ALA A 394 -49.39 6.49 -30.19
CA ALA A 394 -50.45 5.51 -30.41
C ALA A 394 -50.76 5.33 -31.92
N GLN A 395 -51.01 4.08 -32.35
CA GLN A 395 -51.52 3.82 -33.71
C GLN A 395 -53.05 4.03 -33.76
N THR A 396 -53.57 4.37 -34.94
CA THR A 396 -54.98 4.79 -35.09
C THR A 396 -55.97 3.62 -35.03
N PRO A 397 -57.24 3.84 -34.63
CA PRO A 397 -58.10 2.76 -34.10
C PRO A 397 -58.65 1.74 -35.10
N LEU A 398 -58.18 1.74 -36.35
CA LEU A 398 -58.65 0.81 -37.40
C LEU A 398 -58.27 -0.66 -37.12
N LEU A 399 -57.39 -0.91 -36.14
CA LEU A 399 -56.99 -2.25 -35.68
C LEU A 399 -57.66 -2.72 -34.37
N GLY A 400 -58.61 -1.94 -33.82
CA GLY A 400 -59.53 -2.43 -32.78
C GLY A 400 -59.07 -2.31 -31.30
N GLU A 401 -57.98 -1.61 -31.00
CA GLU A 401 -57.62 -1.25 -29.62
C GLU A 401 -58.23 0.11 -29.18
N ALA A 402 -58.29 0.33 -27.86
CA ALA A 402 -58.96 1.50 -27.27
C ALA A 402 -58.05 2.74 -27.18
N ASN A 403 -58.65 3.93 -27.34
CA ASN A 403 -57.93 5.21 -27.30
C ASN A 403 -57.18 5.46 -25.98
N THR A 404 -55.98 6.04 -26.08
CA THR A 404 -55.18 6.46 -24.91
C THR A 404 -55.83 7.62 -24.15
N PRO A 405 -55.88 7.58 -22.80
CA PRO A 405 -56.48 8.66 -22.01
C PRO A 405 -55.61 9.93 -22.03
N LEU A 406 -56.26 11.06 -22.25
CA LEU A 406 -55.67 12.40 -22.20
C LEU A 406 -55.73 12.97 -20.78
N HIS A 407 -54.72 13.75 -20.40
CA HIS A 407 -54.65 14.34 -19.06
C HIS A 407 -55.30 15.73 -19.05
N GLU A 408 -56.53 15.80 -18.55
CA GLU A 408 -57.23 17.06 -18.27
C GLU A 408 -56.82 17.62 -16.89
N LEU A 409 -56.92 18.95 -16.71
CA LEU A 409 -56.74 19.60 -15.41
C LEU A 409 -58.10 19.95 -14.81
N VAL A 410 -58.51 19.23 -13.77
CA VAL A 410 -59.80 19.42 -13.10
C VAL A 410 -59.98 20.89 -12.66
N GLY A 411 -61.03 21.54 -13.19
CA GLY A 411 -61.35 22.93 -12.90
C GLY A 411 -60.69 23.98 -13.81
N ARG A 412 -59.90 23.58 -14.82
CA ARG A 412 -59.45 24.45 -15.91
C ARG A 412 -59.39 23.69 -17.24
N GLY A 413 -60.18 24.13 -18.22
CA GLY A 413 -59.94 23.77 -19.62
C GLY A 413 -58.52 24.18 -20.06
N THR A 414 -58.06 23.67 -21.21
CA THR A 414 -56.67 23.81 -21.71
C THR A 414 -56.17 25.25 -21.88
N GLY A 415 -57.05 26.25 -21.78
CA GLY A 415 -56.76 27.66 -22.05
C GLY A 415 -56.93 28.04 -23.52
N PHE A 416 -57.27 27.06 -24.37
CA PHE A 416 -57.35 27.17 -25.83
C PHE A 416 -58.79 26.99 -26.37
N ASP A 417 -59.79 27.26 -25.54
CA ASP A 417 -61.23 27.13 -25.83
C ASP A 417 -61.77 28.28 -26.72
N GLY A 418 -60.91 28.84 -27.57
CA GLY A 418 -61.15 30.04 -28.37
C GLY A 418 -59.85 30.66 -28.91
N ALA A 419 -59.98 31.57 -29.88
CA ALA A 419 -58.86 32.12 -30.65
C ALA A 419 -57.95 33.12 -29.89
N THR A 420 -58.25 33.45 -28.63
CA THR A 420 -57.40 34.31 -27.78
C THR A 420 -57.37 33.80 -26.32
N PRO A 421 -56.20 33.75 -25.66
CA PRO A 421 -56.07 33.19 -24.32
C PRO A 421 -56.62 34.12 -23.23
N ALA A 422 -57.41 33.56 -22.31
CA ALA A 422 -58.03 34.32 -21.21
C ALA A 422 -57.06 34.60 -20.05
N ARG A 423 -57.04 35.86 -19.57
CA ARG A 423 -56.14 36.33 -18.51
C ARG A 423 -56.78 36.20 -17.12
N VAL A 424 -56.10 35.51 -16.20
CA VAL A 424 -56.57 35.29 -14.82
C VAL A 424 -55.77 36.15 -13.83
N VAL A 425 -56.47 36.82 -12.91
CA VAL A 425 -55.90 37.58 -11.78
C VAL A 425 -56.14 36.81 -10.48
N THR A 426 -55.20 36.86 -9.53
CA THR A 426 -55.33 36.22 -8.21
C THR A 426 -55.30 37.27 -7.10
N ALA A 427 -56.26 37.20 -6.17
CA ALA A 427 -56.39 38.11 -5.03
C ALA A 427 -55.90 37.46 -3.71
N THR A 428 -55.40 38.28 -2.79
CA THR A 428 -54.85 37.84 -1.49
C THR A 428 -55.79 38.15 -0.31
N PRO A 429 -56.21 37.15 0.50
CA PRO A 429 -57.00 37.38 1.71
C PRO A 429 -56.20 37.99 2.88
N ASN A 430 -56.89 38.76 3.73
CA ASN A 430 -56.34 39.53 4.86
C ASN A 430 -56.35 38.72 6.19
N PRO A 431 -55.25 38.60 6.95
CA PRO A 431 -55.16 37.72 8.12
C PRO A 431 -55.64 38.36 9.45
N LEU A 432 -56.87 38.87 9.52
CA LEU A 432 -57.50 39.33 10.77
C LEU A 432 -58.99 38.92 10.86
N ALA A 433 -59.25 37.64 11.17
CA ALA A 433 -60.56 37.14 11.55
C ALA A 433 -60.45 35.88 12.43
N THR A 434 -60.76 35.99 13.72
CA THR A 434 -60.94 34.85 14.63
C THR A 434 -62.43 34.45 14.68
N PRO A 435 -62.82 33.24 14.22
CA PRO A 435 -64.18 32.75 14.41
C PRO A 435 -64.38 32.25 15.86
N LEU A 436 -65.54 32.58 16.45
CA LEU A 436 -65.89 32.29 17.84
C LEU A 436 -67.03 31.25 17.90
N HIS A 437 -66.82 30.18 18.68
CA HIS A 437 -67.79 29.22 19.23
C HIS A 437 -68.85 28.56 18.34
N LYS A 438 -69.21 27.34 18.75
CA LYS A 438 -70.64 26.99 18.83
C LYS A 438 -70.94 26.05 20.00
N ASP A 439 -72.19 26.17 20.45
CA ASP A 439 -72.94 25.30 21.36
C ASP A 439 -72.43 25.17 22.82
N GLY A 440 -73.37 25.25 23.77
CA GLY A 440 -73.10 25.31 25.22
C GLY A 440 -74.40 25.28 26.04
N ARG A 441 -74.31 25.43 27.38
CA ARG A 441 -75.50 25.48 28.26
C ARG A 441 -75.26 26.18 29.62
N ASP A 442 -75.46 27.49 29.66
CA ASP A 442 -76.53 28.20 30.39
C ASP A 442 -76.95 27.80 31.84
N PRO A 443 -77.36 28.76 32.70
CA PRO A 443 -76.42 29.65 33.43
C PRO A 443 -76.81 29.94 34.90
N SER A 444 -75.90 30.54 35.70
CA SER A 444 -76.28 31.32 36.90
C SER A 444 -75.18 32.26 37.41
N ALA A 445 -75.61 33.36 38.04
CA ALA A 445 -74.87 34.27 38.95
C ALA A 445 -73.59 35.00 38.46
N THR A 446 -73.78 36.26 38.10
CA THR A 446 -72.85 37.41 38.26
C THR A 446 -73.53 38.47 39.14
N PRO A 447 -72.89 39.60 39.56
CA PRO A 447 -71.47 39.98 39.54
C PRO A 447 -70.92 40.40 40.94
N GLY A 448 -69.62 40.73 41.02
CA GLY A 448 -68.98 41.40 42.16
C GLY A 448 -67.51 41.71 41.84
N GLY A 449 -66.89 42.73 42.45
CA GLY A 449 -65.55 43.18 42.09
C GLY A 449 -64.74 43.91 43.18
N ASP A 450 -63.55 44.35 42.78
CA ASP A 450 -62.63 45.30 43.42
C ASP A 450 -61.89 44.95 44.75
N ASN A 451 -60.55 44.88 44.63
CA ASN A 451 -59.55 45.71 45.32
C ASN A 451 -58.55 45.18 46.39
N VAL A 452 -57.27 45.55 46.13
CA VAL A 452 -56.17 45.98 47.04
C VAL A 452 -55.39 44.97 47.90
N SER A 453 -54.10 44.74 47.53
CA SER A 453 -52.88 44.70 48.38
C SER A 453 -51.60 44.39 47.56
N VAL A 454 -50.37 44.46 48.12
CA VAL A 454 -49.52 45.69 48.11
C VAL A 454 -47.99 45.36 48.12
N ASN A 455 -47.17 46.37 47.77
CA ASN A 455 -45.69 46.54 47.80
C ASN A 455 -44.75 45.56 48.56
N GLY A 456 -43.48 45.41 48.09
CA GLY A 456 -42.37 44.97 48.95
C GLY A 456 -41.04 44.47 48.32
N THR A 457 -40.23 45.33 47.70
CA THR A 457 -38.78 45.12 47.41
C THR A 457 -37.96 46.24 48.10
N PRO A 458 -36.60 46.25 48.26
CA PRO A 458 -35.56 45.62 47.39
C PRO A 458 -34.19 45.17 48.00
N MET A 459 -33.27 44.68 47.13
CA MET A 459 -31.78 44.62 47.28
C MET A 459 -31.22 43.68 48.40
N ARG A 460 -29.97 43.15 48.37
CA ARG A 460 -28.70 43.51 47.71
C ARG A 460 -27.69 42.32 47.73
N THR A 461 -26.55 42.42 47.04
CA THR A 461 -25.31 41.65 47.31
C THR A 461 -24.10 42.59 47.50
N PRO A 462 -23.02 42.15 48.17
CA PRO A 462 -21.72 42.06 47.47
C PRO A 462 -20.81 40.89 47.95
N THR A 463 -19.53 40.90 47.59
CA THR A 463 -18.55 39.80 47.64
C THR A 463 -17.41 39.98 48.65
N ALA A 464 -16.74 38.90 49.11
CA ALA A 464 -15.30 38.63 48.87
C ALA A 464 -14.63 37.50 49.73
N ARG A 465 -13.92 36.60 49.03
CA ARG A 465 -12.58 35.99 49.32
C ARG A 465 -12.30 35.05 50.53
N ASN A 466 -11.16 34.36 50.33
CA ASN A 466 -10.33 33.56 51.26
C ASN A 466 -10.91 32.21 51.74
N THR A 467 -10.13 31.22 52.17
CA THR A 467 -8.92 30.51 51.65
C THR A 467 -8.36 29.67 52.80
N LEU A 468 -7.90 28.47 52.49
CA LEU A 468 -7.16 27.54 53.36
C LEU A 468 -7.95 26.78 54.44
N ASN A 469 -7.35 25.65 54.77
CA ASN A 469 -7.84 24.46 55.48
C ASN A 469 -7.10 24.35 56.82
N ILE A 470 -7.74 23.88 57.89
CA ILE A 470 -7.15 23.14 59.04
C ILE A 470 -8.21 22.86 60.12
N ASN A 471 -8.21 21.64 60.67
CA ASN A 471 -8.69 21.12 61.98
C ASN A 471 -9.99 21.66 62.63
N SER A 472 -10.69 20.98 63.53
CA SER A 472 -10.84 19.60 64.03
C SER A 472 -11.71 19.76 65.28
N GLY A 473 -12.74 18.96 65.50
CA GLY A 473 -13.55 19.08 66.72
C GLY A 473 -14.80 18.21 66.70
N ASP A 474 -14.75 17.11 67.44
CA ASP A 474 -15.95 16.38 67.87
C ASP A 474 -16.71 17.22 68.91
N ASP A 475 -18.05 17.27 68.83
CA ASP A 475 -18.85 16.45 69.74
C ASP A 475 -20.26 16.16 69.16
N LYS A 476 -21.00 15.24 69.80
CA LYS A 476 -22.36 14.78 69.39
C LYS A 476 -23.43 15.82 69.85
N SER A 477 -24.71 15.78 69.48
CA SER A 477 -25.63 14.76 68.92
C SER A 477 -26.87 15.49 68.30
N ILE A 478 -28.02 14.92 67.87
CA ILE A 478 -28.62 13.58 67.91
C ILE A 478 -29.68 13.42 66.78
N MET A 479 -30.25 12.21 66.64
CA MET A 479 -31.50 11.86 65.92
C MET A 479 -31.53 11.83 64.37
N GLY A 480 -32.18 10.78 63.83
CA GLY A 480 -32.87 10.86 62.53
C GLY A 480 -32.15 10.38 61.26
N ASP A 481 -31.22 9.42 61.34
CA ASP A 481 -30.40 9.03 60.18
C ASP A 481 -31.19 8.34 59.04
N THR A 482 -30.81 8.62 57.78
CA THR A 482 -31.53 8.24 56.57
C THR A 482 -30.81 7.13 55.79
N PRO A 483 -31.53 6.26 55.03
CA PRO A 483 -30.92 5.13 54.30
C PRO A 483 -29.90 5.52 53.20
N ARG A 484 -29.73 6.82 52.95
CA ARG A 484 -28.74 7.36 52.01
C ARG A 484 -27.38 7.64 52.66
N ALA A 485 -27.29 7.82 53.97
CA ALA A 485 -26.04 8.09 54.69
C ALA A 485 -25.18 6.82 54.83
N ARG A 486 -25.73 5.72 55.38
CA ARG A 486 -25.02 4.43 55.53
C ARG A 486 -24.28 3.95 54.28
N ASN A 487 -24.86 4.16 53.09
CA ASN A 487 -24.26 3.78 51.80
C ASN A 487 -23.07 4.66 51.37
N VAL A 488 -22.93 5.85 51.95
CA VAL A 488 -21.75 6.72 51.80
C VAL A 488 -20.68 6.32 52.81
N ASP A 489 -21.03 6.06 54.08
CA ASP A 489 -20.05 5.72 55.12
C ASP A 489 -19.38 4.36 54.86
N VAL A 490 -20.14 3.32 54.53
CA VAL A 490 -19.57 2.02 54.11
C VAL A 490 -18.61 2.20 52.92
N LYS A 491 -18.91 3.12 52.01
CA LYS A 491 -18.07 3.42 50.84
C LYS A 491 -16.84 4.27 51.18
N GLN A 492 -16.87 5.08 52.24
CA GLN A 492 -15.72 5.80 52.77
C GLN A 492 -14.82 4.88 53.62
N GLN A 493 -15.40 4.03 54.46
CA GLN A 493 -14.69 2.99 55.22
C GLN A 493 -13.96 2.02 54.29
N LEU A 494 -14.63 1.50 53.25
CA LEU A 494 -13.99 0.69 52.22
C LEU A 494 -12.86 1.45 51.50
N ARG A 495 -13.05 2.74 51.19
CA ARG A 495 -11.98 3.57 50.61
C ARG A 495 -10.78 3.73 51.53
N HIS A 496 -11.00 3.93 52.83
CA HIS A 496 -9.90 4.01 53.80
C HIS A 496 -9.19 2.66 53.95
N GLY A 497 -9.92 1.54 53.98
CA GLY A 497 -9.34 0.19 53.93
C GLY A 497 -8.47 -0.02 52.70
N PHE A 498 -8.97 0.30 51.50
CA PHE A 498 -8.20 0.20 50.25
C PHE A 498 -7.04 1.21 50.13
N MET A 499 -7.02 2.30 50.91
CA MET A 499 -5.90 3.24 50.99
C MET A 499 -4.89 2.92 52.09
N ALA A 500 -5.26 2.12 53.10
CA ALA A 500 -4.37 1.60 54.13
C ALA A 500 -3.55 0.38 53.65
N LEU A 501 -3.97 -0.26 52.56
CA LEU A 501 -3.18 -1.31 51.91
C LEU A 501 -1.84 -0.73 51.36
N PRO A 502 -0.68 -1.33 51.71
CA PRO A 502 0.58 -1.00 51.06
C PRO A 502 0.47 -1.16 49.54
N LYS A 503 1.02 -0.20 48.79
CA LYS A 503 1.01 -0.27 47.32
C LYS A 503 1.83 -1.48 46.87
N PRO A 504 1.28 -2.39 46.05
CA PRO A 504 2.00 -3.58 45.63
C PRO A 504 3.23 -3.19 44.79
N LYS A 505 4.39 -3.69 45.22
CA LYS A 505 5.58 -3.80 44.37
C LYS A 505 5.59 -5.23 43.82
N ASN A 506 5.66 -5.38 42.50
CA ASN A 506 5.68 -6.69 41.87
C ASN A 506 7.12 -7.21 41.76
N ASP A 507 7.73 -7.46 42.91
CA ASP A 507 9.10 -7.97 43.05
C ASP A 507 9.08 -9.23 43.93
N TYR A 508 8.55 -10.33 43.41
CA TYR A 508 8.65 -11.67 44.02
C TYR A 508 8.99 -12.69 42.94
N GLU A 509 10.17 -13.31 43.05
CA GLU A 509 10.56 -14.47 42.25
C GLU A 509 10.07 -15.73 42.98
N LEU A 510 9.00 -16.34 42.44
CA LEU A 510 8.33 -17.47 43.10
C LEU A 510 9.05 -18.79 42.76
N VAL A 511 10.12 -19.07 43.49
CA VAL A 511 10.76 -20.40 43.49
C VAL A 511 9.84 -21.37 44.24
N LEU A 512 9.22 -22.31 43.52
CA LEU A 512 8.55 -23.46 44.14
C LEU A 512 9.60 -24.44 44.65
N PRO A 513 9.46 -24.99 45.88
CA PRO A 513 10.27 -26.12 46.33
C PRO A 513 10.01 -27.37 45.47
N GLU A 514 11.08 -28.09 45.10
CA GLU A 514 11.00 -29.27 44.22
C GLU A 514 10.11 -30.38 44.82
N GLU A 515 10.05 -30.49 46.16
CA GLU A 515 9.21 -31.46 46.88
C GLU A 515 7.68 -31.32 46.67
N GLU A 516 7.17 -30.14 46.29
CA GLU A 516 5.76 -29.98 45.87
C GLU A 516 5.61 -30.26 44.36
N GLN A 517 6.65 -30.04 43.57
CA GLN A 517 6.66 -30.31 42.14
C GLN A 517 6.60 -31.82 41.85
N GLU A 518 7.32 -32.63 42.63
CA GLU A 518 7.29 -34.10 42.53
C GLU A 518 5.92 -34.67 42.94
N ARG A 519 5.32 -34.24 44.06
CA ARG A 519 3.98 -34.71 44.47
C ARG A 519 2.88 -34.35 43.47
N ILE A 520 3.01 -33.21 42.78
CA ILE A 520 2.08 -32.83 41.70
C ILE A 520 2.30 -33.70 40.46
N ALA A 521 3.52 -34.16 40.19
CA ALA A 521 3.79 -35.12 39.12
C ALA A 521 3.22 -36.52 39.45
N GLU A 522 3.47 -37.05 40.64
CA GLU A 522 2.94 -38.35 41.09
C GLU A 522 1.40 -38.40 41.04
N LEU A 523 0.73 -37.33 41.51
CA LEU A 523 -0.73 -37.21 41.44
C LEU A 523 -1.28 -37.06 40.01
N VAL A 524 -0.47 -36.65 39.04
CA VAL A 524 -0.85 -36.60 37.62
C VAL A 524 -0.72 -37.97 36.96
N ASP A 525 0.32 -38.75 37.31
CA ASP A 525 0.52 -40.10 36.75
C ASP A 525 -0.50 -41.12 37.30
N GLU A 526 -0.85 -41.11 38.59
CA GLU A 526 -1.92 -41.98 39.12
C GLU A 526 -3.30 -41.66 38.50
N ALA A 527 -3.56 -40.38 38.24
CA ALA A 527 -4.77 -39.90 37.56
C ALA A 527 -4.85 -40.29 36.06
N GLY A 528 -3.77 -40.84 35.49
CA GLY A 528 -3.77 -41.43 34.15
C GLY A 528 -4.65 -42.69 34.01
N SER A 529 -5.14 -43.25 35.12
CA SER A 529 -5.98 -44.45 35.13
C SER A 529 -7.49 -44.12 35.10
N MET A 530 -8.13 -44.44 33.96
CA MET A 530 -9.59 -44.43 33.74
C MET A 530 -10.34 -43.11 33.95
N ILE A 531 -10.40 -42.30 32.89
CA ILE A 531 -11.61 -42.17 32.04
C ILE A 531 -11.15 -41.75 30.64
N GLU A 532 -11.37 -42.58 29.60
CA GLU A 532 -11.22 -42.10 28.21
C GLU A 532 -12.24 -40.97 27.98
N ASP A 533 -11.81 -39.82 27.45
CA ASP A 533 -12.68 -38.66 27.26
C ASP A 533 -13.91 -39.03 26.41
N ALA A 534 -15.03 -38.36 26.66
CA ALA A 534 -16.27 -38.57 25.92
C ALA A 534 -16.10 -38.20 24.43
N ALA A 535 -15.15 -37.33 24.10
CA ALA A 535 -14.70 -37.07 22.74
C ALA A 535 -13.97 -38.29 22.14
N ASP A 536 -13.00 -38.87 22.84
CA ASP A 536 -12.15 -39.94 22.34
C ASP A 536 -12.88 -41.27 22.20
N ARG A 537 -13.70 -41.65 23.19
CA ARG A 537 -14.58 -42.84 23.03
C ARG A 537 -15.53 -42.69 21.85
N LYS A 538 -16.05 -41.48 21.61
CA LYS A 538 -16.90 -41.20 20.46
C LYS A 538 -16.10 -41.24 19.15
N ALA A 539 -14.88 -40.70 19.10
CA ALA A 539 -14.01 -40.75 17.93
C ALA A 539 -13.59 -42.20 17.60
N LYS A 540 -13.25 -43.01 18.60
CA LYS A 540 -12.91 -44.44 18.52
C LYS A 540 -14.10 -45.26 17.99
N MET A 541 -15.30 -45.04 18.54
CA MET A 541 -16.53 -45.67 18.03
C MET A 541 -16.89 -45.21 16.60
N GLN A 542 -16.69 -43.93 16.27
CA GLN A 542 -16.90 -43.41 14.91
C GLN A 542 -15.88 -43.97 13.92
N ALA A 543 -14.63 -44.18 14.33
CA ALA A 543 -13.60 -44.82 13.50
C ALA A 543 -13.93 -46.29 13.22
N VAL A 544 -14.36 -47.05 14.23
CA VAL A 544 -14.84 -48.44 14.06
C VAL A 544 -16.05 -48.48 13.12
N GLN A 545 -17.05 -47.62 13.34
CA GLN A 545 -18.22 -47.52 12.46
C GLN A 545 -17.85 -47.09 11.02
N ALA A 546 -16.85 -46.21 10.84
CA ALA A 546 -16.39 -45.81 9.52
C ALA A 546 -15.66 -46.96 8.79
N VAL A 547 -14.83 -47.73 9.49
CA VAL A 547 -14.18 -48.93 8.94
C VAL A 547 -15.22 -50.01 8.58
N GLU A 548 -16.22 -50.21 9.44
CA GLU A 548 -17.33 -51.13 9.17
C GLU A 548 -18.16 -50.67 7.96
N GLN A 549 -18.51 -49.38 7.86
CA GLN A 549 -19.18 -48.80 6.70
C GLN A 549 -18.34 -48.92 5.42
N GLN A 550 -17.01 -48.77 5.51
CA GLN A 550 -16.10 -48.93 4.38
C GLN A 550 -16.04 -50.39 3.90
N LYS A 551 -15.98 -51.36 4.82
CA LYS A 551 -16.12 -52.79 4.48
C LYS A 551 -17.50 -53.09 3.86
N ALA A 552 -18.58 -52.59 4.48
CA ALA A 552 -19.95 -52.73 3.99
C ALA A 552 -20.23 -51.96 2.68
N LEU A 553 -19.36 -51.05 2.27
CA LEU A 553 -19.36 -50.42 0.94
C LEU A 553 -18.54 -51.26 -0.06
N GLY A 554 -17.38 -51.78 0.36
CA GLY A 554 -16.53 -52.66 -0.45
C GLY A 554 -17.18 -53.99 -0.84
N ARG A 555 -18.17 -54.46 -0.06
CA ARG A 555 -19.04 -55.62 -0.36
C ARG A 555 -20.18 -55.32 -1.36
N ARG A 556 -20.42 -54.06 -1.75
CA ARG A 556 -21.48 -53.70 -2.73
C ARG A 556 -20.96 -53.84 -4.15
N SER A 557 -21.87 -53.90 -5.13
CA SER A 557 -21.47 -53.90 -6.55
C SER A 557 -20.64 -52.67 -6.91
N GLN A 558 -19.78 -52.80 -7.93
CA GLN A 558 -18.99 -51.66 -8.42
C GLN A 558 -19.87 -50.51 -8.93
N ALA A 559 -21.09 -50.79 -9.41
CA ALA A 559 -22.03 -49.75 -9.84
C ALA A 559 -22.48 -48.88 -8.67
N ILE A 560 -22.78 -49.48 -7.51
CA ILE A 560 -23.11 -48.75 -6.29
C ILE A 560 -21.88 -48.02 -5.73
N GLN A 561 -20.70 -48.68 -5.70
CA GLN A 561 -19.47 -48.06 -5.21
C GLN A 561 -19.07 -46.80 -6.00
N ARG A 562 -19.33 -46.79 -7.32
CA ARG A 562 -19.05 -45.66 -8.22
C ARG A 562 -20.21 -44.66 -8.34
N GLY A 563 -21.35 -44.91 -7.70
CA GLY A 563 -22.53 -44.04 -7.76
C GLY A 563 -23.17 -43.93 -9.15
N LEU A 564 -23.04 -44.96 -9.98
CA LEU A 564 -23.56 -44.95 -11.36
C LEU A 564 -25.10 -45.00 -11.38
N PRO A 565 -25.74 -44.43 -12.42
CA PRO A 565 -27.19 -44.54 -12.60
C PRO A 565 -27.59 -46.02 -12.77
N ARG A 566 -28.63 -46.44 -12.04
CA ARG A 566 -29.20 -47.79 -12.07
C ARG A 566 -30.66 -47.72 -12.53
N PRO A 567 -31.20 -48.76 -13.21
CA PRO A 567 -32.58 -48.78 -13.66
C PRO A 567 -33.57 -48.75 -12.47
N VAL A 568 -34.65 -47.98 -12.61
CA VAL A 568 -35.71 -47.84 -11.58
C VAL A 568 -36.73 -48.98 -11.65
N GLU A 569 -36.92 -49.53 -12.86
CA GLU A 569 -37.71 -50.74 -13.11
C GLU A 569 -36.81 -51.77 -13.80
N LEU A 570 -36.86 -53.02 -13.35
CA LEU A 570 -36.09 -54.12 -13.91
C LEU A 570 -37.03 -55.30 -14.19
N ASP A 571 -37.07 -55.72 -15.46
CA ASP A 571 -37.94 -56.77 -15.99
C ASP A 571 -37.08 -58.01 -16.26
N GLU A 572 -37.02 -58.90 -15.27
CA GLU A 572 -36.18 -60.10 -15.25
C GLU A 572 -36.49 -61.04 -16.43
N ASP A 573 -37.78 -61.28 -16.69
CA ASP A 573 -38.22 -62.17 -17.77
C ASP A 573 -37.90 -61.61 -19.14
N ARG A 574 -37.96 -60.28 -19.33
CA ARG A 574 -37.59 -59.64 -20.59
C ARG A 574 -36.07 -59.67 -20.82
N LEU A 575 -35.28 -59.51 -19.77
CA LEU A 575 -33.81 -59.58 -19.87
C LEU A 575 -33.36 -61.00 -20.23
N ARG A 576 -33.87 -62.05 -19.57
CA ARG A 576 -33.55 -63.44 -19.95
C ARG A 576 -34.04 -63.80 -21.35
N ARG A 577 -35.27 -63.45 -21.73
CA ARG A 577 -35.78 -63.68 -23.10
C ARG A 577 -35.01 -62.93 -24.19
N SER A 578 -34.25 -61.88 -23.85
CA SER A 578 -33.33 -61.22 -24.79
C SER A 578 -31.99 -61.95 -24.94
N LEU A 579 -31.62 -62.78 -23.96
CA LEU A 579 -30.37 -63.56 -23.94
C LEU A 579 -30.51 -64.87 -24.72
N ASP A 580 -31.69 -65.51 -24.64
CA ASP A 580 -31.99 -66.77 -25.33
C ASP A 580 -31.97 -66.67 -26.87
N GLN A 581 -32.03 -65.45 -27.43
CA GLN A 581 -32.10 -65.20 -28.88
C GLN A 581 -30.71 -65.17 -29.58
N GLY A 582 -29.61 -65.35 -28.84
CA GLY A 582 -28.25 -65.43 -29.40
C GLY A 582 -27.94 -66.77 -30.09
N SER A 583 -26.81 -66.81 -30.82
CA SER A 583 -26.28 -68.02 -31.46
C SER A 583 -25.70 -69.04 -30.45
N SER A 584 -25.30 -70.21 -30.95
CA SER A 584 -24.77 -71.33 -30.16
C SER A 584 -23.25 -71.53 -30.35
N LYS A 585 -22.46 -70.47 -30.21
CA LYS A 585 -20.99 -70.58 -30.10
C LYS A 585 -20.57 -70.73 -28.64
N LEU A 586 -19.40 -71.32 -28.45
CA LEU A 586 -18.77 -71.49 -27.13
C LEU A 586 -18.37 -70.13 -26.49
N GLU A 587 -18.16 -69.11 -27.31
CA GLU A 587 -17.99 -67.70 -26.89
C GLU A 587 -19.32 -67.13 -26.35
N ASP A 588 -20.41 -67.31 -27.10
CA ASP A 588 -21.77 -66.90 -26.72
C ASP A 588 -22.18 -67.54 -25.37
N ASP A 589 -21.79 -68.78 -25.10
CA ASP A 589 -22.10 -69.48 -23.84
C ASP A 589 -21.39 -68.88 -22.60
N LEU A 590 -20.20 -68.31 -22.76
CA LEU A 590 -19.52 -67.56 -21.70
C LEU A 590 -20.19 -66.20 -21.47
N GLU A 591 -20.56 -65.50 -22.55
CA GLU A 591 -21.33 -64.26 -22.45
C GLU A 591 -22.69 -64.49 -21.77
N ARG A 592 -23.41 -65.58 -22.09
CA ARG A 592 -24.66 -65.98 -21.41
C ARG A 592 -24.48 -66.12 -19.90
N GLN A 593 -23.40 -66.78 -19.44
CA GLN A 593 -23.12 -66.96 -18.01
C GLN A 593 -22.81 -65.63 -17.31
N ILE A 594 -21.99 -64.78 -17.93
CA ILE A 594 -21.68 -63.43 -17.41
C ILE A 594 -22.94 -62.57 -17.33
N MET A 595 -23.84 -62.67 -18.32
CA MET A 595 -25.06 -61.87 -18.40
C MET A 595 -26.15 -62.31 -17.42
N ASP A 596 -26.36 -63.61 -17.17
CA ASP A 596 -27.29 -64.04 -16.10
C ASP A 596 -26.74 -63.71 -14.71
N GLU A 597 -25.44 -63.82 -14.47
CA GLU A 597 -24.84 -63.39 -13.20
C GLU A 597 -24.94 -61.85 -13.01
N MET A 598 -24.81 -61.07 -14.09
CA MET A 598 -25.11 -59.63 -14.07
C MET A 598 -26.59 -59.35 -13.73
N ILE A 599 -27.54 -60.11 -14.28
CA ILE A 599 -28.97 -59.98 -13.95
C ILE A 599 -29.20 -60.28 -12.46
N ARG A 600 -28.61 -61.34 -11.92
CA ARG A 600 -28.68 -61.68 -10.48
C ARG A 600 -28.10 -60.57 -9.59
N LEU A 601 -26.97 -59.98 -9.98
CA LEU A 601 -26.35 -58.85 -9.27
C LEU A 601 -27.23 -57.59 -9.29
N LEU A 602 -27.86 -57.28 -10.42
CA LEU A 602 -28.79 -56.14 -10.52
C LEU A 602 -30.07 -56.35 -9.69
N LEU A 603 -30.58 -57.59 -9.62
CA LEU A 603 -31.72 -57.96 -8.77
C LEU A 603 -31.37 -57.86 -7.27
N HIS A 604 -30.20 -58.39 -6.86
CA HIS A 604 -29.65 -58.20 -5.51
C HIS A 604 -29.60 -56.71 -5.15
N ASP A 605 -29.03 -55.89 -6.03
CA ASP A 605 -28.86 -54.46 -5.82
C ASP A 605 -30.18 -53.67 -5.76
N ALA A 606 -31.23 -54.12 -6.46
CA ALA A 606 -32.56 -53.53 -6.40
C ALA A 606 -33.28 -53.84 -5.08
N VAL A 607 -33.10 -55.05 -4.52
CA VAL A 607 -33.73 -55.52 -3.28
C VAL A 607 -33.02 -55.00 -2.02
N VAL A 608 -31.68 -55.03 -2.01
CA VAL A 608 -30.86 -54.66 -0.85
C VAL A 608 -30.57 -53.15 -0.81
N TYR A 609 -30.46 -52.50 -1.97
CA TYR A 609 -30.15 -51.08 -2.09
C TYR A 609 -31.16 -50.36 -3.02
N PRO A 610 -32.45 -50.31 -2.65
CA PRO A 610 -33.52 -49.78 -3.50
C PRO A 610 -33.34 -48.30 -3.87
N ILE A 611 -33.87 -47.92 -5.02
CA ILE A 611 -33.88 -46.54 -5.51
C ILE A 611 -35.23 -45.89 -5.13
N PRO A 612 -35.25 -44.64 -4.62
CA PRO A 612 -36.50 -43.93 -4.36
C PRO A 612 -37.39 -43.88 -5.61
N GLY A 613 -38.60 -44.43 -5.52
CA GLY A 613 -39.56 -44.54 -6.63
C GLY A 613 -39.60 -45.90 -7.35
N GLY A 614 -38.72 -46.84 -7.01
CA GLY A 614 -38.80 -48.21 -7.52
C GLY A 614 -39.97 -49.02 -6.93
N LYS A 615 -40.48 -50.00 -7.70
CA LYS A 615 -41.59 -50.90 -7.30
C LYS A 615 -41.19 -51.96 -6.25
N VAL A 616 -39.90 -52.23 -6.06
CA VAL A 616 -39.39 -53.25 -5.15
C VAL A 616 -39.28 -52.68 -3.72
N PRO A 617 -39.98 -53.24 -2.71
CA PRO A 617 -39.81 -52.83 -1.32
C PRO A 617 -38.45 -53.29 -0.79
N GLY A 618 -37.69 -52.37 -0.21
CA GLY A 618 -36.38 -52.67 0.37
C GLY A 618 -36.43 -53.63 1.56
N GLY A 619 -35.43 -54.50 1.67
CA GLY A 619 -35.28 -55.43 2.80
C GLY A 619 -35.77 -56.86 2.55
N GLY A 620 -36.08 -57.21 1.30
CA GLY A 620 -36.18 -58.62 0.89
C GLY A 620 -34.84 -59.36 1.02
N ARG A 621 -34.88 -60.70 1.04
CA ARG A 621 -33.68 -61.52 0.90
C ARG A 621 -33.32 -61.65 -0.58
N SER A 622 -32.06 -61.45 -0.92
CA SER A 622 -31.52 -61.68 -2.27
C SER A 622 -31.32 -63.17 -2.54
N ASN A 623 -31.47 -63.59 -3.80
CA ASN A 623 -31.16 -64.96 -4.23
C ASN A 623 -29.64 -65.21 -4.41
N LEU A 624 -28.83 -64.15 -4.41
CA LEU A 624 -27.37 -64.25 -4.44
C LEU A 624 -26.85 -64.68 -3.06
N ALA A 625 -26.02 -65.73 -3.02
CA ALA A 625 -25.40 -66.21 -1.80
C ALA A 625 -24.37 -65.18 -1.27
N PRO A 626 -24.25 -65.00 0.07
CA PRO A 626 -23.20 -64.15 0.63
C PRO A 626 -21.83 -64.80 0.42
N ILE A 627 -20.95 -64.12 -0.30
CA ILE A 627 -19.56 -64.55 -0.53
C ILE A 627 -18.67 -63.96 0.58
N GLU A 628 -17.77 -64.75 1.14
CA GLU A 628 -16.87 -64.31 2.20
C GLU A 628 -15.76 -63.36 1.69
N ASP A 629 -15.39 -62.36 2.50
CA ASP A 629 -14.41 -61.34 2.12
C ASP A 629 -13.04 -61.96 1.73
N GLU A 630 -12.64 -63.05 2.37
CA GLU A 630 -11.37 -63.75 2.13
C GLU A 630 -11.37 -64.47 0.77
N ALA A 631 -12.48 -65.12 0.40
CA ALA A 631 -12.66 -65.73 -0.92
C ALA A 631 -12.63 -64.65 -2.04
N ILE A 632 -13.27 -63.50 -1.79
CA ILE A 632 -13.22 -62.35 -2.71
C ILE A 632 -11.80 -61.78 -2.83
N ALA A 633 -11.01 -61.78 -1.75
CA ALA A 633 -9.62 -61.32 -1.76
C ALA A 633 -8.73 -62.27 -2.58
N SER A 634 -8.80 -63.58 -2.29
CA SER A 634 -8.04 -64.60 -3.00
C SER A 634 -8.39 -64.66 -4.50
N ALA A 635 -9.67 -64.56 -4.86
CA ALA A 635 -10.07 -64.49 -6.28
C ALA A 635 -9.50 -63.25 -7.00
N LYS A 636 -9.44 -62.09 -6.34
CA LYS A 636 -8.82 -60.88 -6.90
C LYS A 636 -7.30 -61.02 -7.04
N GLU A 637 -6.65 -61.71 -6.12
CA GLU A 637 -5.21 -62.00 -6.18
C GLU A 637 -4.89 -62.98 -7.33
N MET A 638 -5.68 -64.03 -7.51
CA MET A 638 -5.54 -64.96 -8.64
C MET A 638 -5.70 -64.27 -10.00
N VAL A 639 -6.78 -63.50 -10.19
CA VAL A 639 -6.99 -62.72 -11.44
C VAL A 639 -5.88 -61.67 -11.65
N HIS A 640 -5.36 -61.09 -10.56
CA HIS A 640 -4.23 -60.16 -10.63
C HIS A 640 -2.92 -60.86 -11.04
N LEU A 641 -2.65 -62.07 -10.55
CA LEU A 641 -1.50 -62.89 -10.95
C LEU A 641 -1.61 -63.38 -12.41
N GLU A 642 -2.78 -63.82 -12.85
CA GLU A 642 -3.03 -64.19 -14.25
C GLU A 642 -2.82 -63.00 -15.20
N MET A 643 -3.32 -61.81 -14.83
CA MET A 643 -3.10 -60.57 -15.56
C MET A 643 -1.63 -60.13 -15.52
N ALA A 644 -0.93 -60.25 -14.39
CA ALA A 644 0.49 -59.93 -14.25
C ALA A 644 1.36 -60.80 -15.18
N ASN A 645 1.08 -62.10 -15.21
CA ASN A 645 1.75 -63.07 -16.07
C ASN A 645 1.43 -62.80 -17.56
N SER A 646 0.17 -62.52 -17.89
CA SER A 646 -0.27 -62.20 -19.25
C SER A 646 0.35 -60.90 -19.79
N CYS A 647 0.55 -59.90 -18.94
CA CYS A 647 1.27 -58.67 -19.27
C CYS A 647 2.81 -58.82 -19.26
N GLY A 648 3.35 -60.00 -18.96
CA GLY A 648 4.80 -60.27 -18.96
C GLY A 648 5.55 -59.75 -17.73
N PHE A 649 4.87 -59.34 -16.66
CA PHE A 649 5.49 -58.83 -15.43
C PHE A 649 4.98 -59.56 -14.17
N PRO A 650 5.41 -60.82 -13.92
CA PRO A 650 5.05 -61.56 -12.72
C PRO A 650 5.37 -60.78 -11.44
N GLY A 651 4.39 -60.63 -10.55
CA GLY A 651 4.53 -59.90 -9.28
C GLY A 651 4.41 -58.37 -9.35
N ALA A 652 4.10 -57.78 -10.51
CA ALA A 652 3.81 -56.34 -10.60
C ALA A 652 2.54 -55.97 -9.81
N ASN A 653 2.58 -54.89 -9.03
CA ASN A 653 1.44 -54.41 -8.23
C ASN A 653 0.29 -53.91 -9.14
N VAL A 654 -0.96 -53.89 -8.64
CA VAL A 654 -2.18 -53.49 -9.36
C VAL A 654 -2.03 -52.14 -10.06
N GLU A 655 -1.35 -51.16 -9.43
CA GLU A 655 -1.07 -49.87 -10.06
C GLU A 655 0.01 -49.91 -11.14
N GLN A 656 0.98 -50.81 -11.03
CA GLN A 656 2.05 -50.97 -12.02
C GLN A 656 1.49 -51.63 -13.28
N ILE A 657 0.69 -52.70 -13.15
CA ILE A 657 0.00 -53.33 -14.29
C ILE A 657 -0.91 -52.32 -14.99
N LYS A 658 -1.69 -51.54 -14.25
CA LYS A 658 -2.53 -50.47 -14.84
C LYS A 658 -1.73 -49.45 -15.63
N ARG A 659 -0.52 -49.06 -15.18
CA ARG A 659 0.36 -48.16 -15.93
C ARG A 659 0.95 -48.84 -17.17
N VAL A 660 1.38 -50.10 -17.07
CA VAL A 660 1.92 -50.87 -18.20
C VAL A 660 0.88 -51.09 -19.29
N ALA A 661 -0.35 -51.49 -18.92
CA ALA A 661 -1.46 -51.65 -19.86
C ALA A 661 -1.80 -50.33 -20.56
N VAL A 662 -1.98 -49.24 -19.80
CA VAL A 662 -2.27 -47.91 -20.38
C VAL A 662 -1.14 -47.41 -21.28
N LEU A 663 0.13 -47.63 -20.94
CA LEU A 663 1.27 -47.22 -21.77
C LEU A 663 1.40 -48.03 -23.07
N ALA A 664 0.97 -49.29 -23.09
CA ALA A 664 0.88 -50.09 -24.31
C ALA A 664 -0.35 -49.72 -25.16
N GLU A 665 -1.45 -49.32 -24.51
CA GLU A 665 -2.68 -48.93 -25.19
C GLU A 665 -2.66 -47.49 -25.73
N GLU A 666 -2.01 -46.51 -25.11
CA GLU A 666 -2.16 -45.09 -25.48
C GLU A 666 -1.80 -44.79 -26.95
N ASP A 667 -0.75 -45.45 -27.47
CA ASP A 667 -0.29 -45.31 -28.86
C ASP A 667 -1.19 -46.07 -29.88
N LEU A 668 -1.86 -47.14 -29.44
CA LEU A 668 -2.80 -47.93 -30.27
C LEU A 668 -4.21 -47.33 -30.23
N PHE A 669 -4.62 -46.85 -29.06
CA PHE A 669 -5.85 -46.12 -28.80
C PHE A 669 -5.86 -44.81 -29.55
N THR A 670 -4.81 -43.98 -29.49
CA THR A 670 -4.77 -42.72 -30.25
C THR A 670 -4.91 -42.95 -31.76
N ARG A 671 -4.26 -43.97 -32.33
CA ARG A 671 -4.40 -44.32 -33.76
C ARG A 671 -5.82 -44.82 -34.10
N THR A 672 -6.33 -45.79 -33.36
CA THR A 672 -7.69 -46.34 -33.60
C THR A 672 -8.80 -45.33 -33.30
N TRP A 673 -8.60 -44.46 -32.30
CA TRP A 673 -9.46 -43.32 -31.99
C TRP A 673 -9.42 -42.27 -33.09
N GLU A 674 -8.26 -41.93 -33.65
CA GLU A 674 -8.17 -41.05 -34.82
C GLU A 674 -8.89 -41.64 -36.04
N GLU A 675 -8.73 -42.94 -36.31
CA GLU A 675 -9.41 -43.62 -37.42
C GLU A 675 -10.91 -43.79 -37.23
N THR A 676 -11.41 -43.86 -35.99
CA THR A 676 -12.84 -43.98 -35.69
C THR A 676 -13.51 -42.62 -35.53
N SER A 677 -12.93 -41.68 -34.78
CA SER A 677 -13.46 -40.32 -34.60
C SER A 677 -13.66 -39.58 -35.94
N LYS A 678 -12.77 -39.76 -36.93
CA LYS A 678 -12.95 -39.20 -38.29
C LYS A 678 -14.20 -39.72 -39.02
N LYS A 679 -14.79 -40.83 -38.57
CA LYS A 679 -16.02 -41.45 -39.12
C LYS A 679 -17.31 -40.96 -38.44
N TYR A 680 -17.22 -40.41 -37.22
CA TYR A 680 -18.38 -39.99 -36.41
C TYR A 680 -18.39 -38.47 -36.16
N VAL A 681 -19.58 -37.89 -36.11
CA VAL A 681 -19.82 -36.49 -35.75
C VAL A 681 -20.91 -36.43 -34.69
N TYR A 682 -20.75 -35.55 -33.71
CA TYR A 682 -21.72 -35.33 -32.65
C TYR A 682 -22.93 -34.54 -33.17
N ASP A 683 -24.15 -35.04 -32.94
CA ASP A 683 -25.39 -34.29 -33.19
C ASP A 683 -25.83 -33.53 -31.93
N SER A 684 -25.83 -32.20 -32.00
CA SER A 684 -26.27 -31.32 -30.92
C SER A 684 -27.74 -31.46 -30.54
N ARG A 685 -28.59 -32.11 -31.36
CA ARG A 685 -30.02 -32.30 -31.09
C ARG A 685 -30.33 -33.61 -30.35
N THR A 686 -29.72 -34.73 -30.76
CA THR A 686 -29.86 -36.02 -30.07
C THR A 686 -28.84 -36.24 -28.96
N LEU A 687 -27.83 -35.36 -28.85
CA LEU A 687 -26.71 -35.45 -27.90
C LEU A 687 -25.93 -36.77 -28.03
N SER A 688 -25.78 -37.25 -29.27
CA SER A 688 -25.20 -38.55 -29.61
C SER A 688 -24.19 -38.46 -30.76
N TRP A 689 -23.30 -39.46 -30.84
CA TRP A 689 -22.35 -39.59 -31.95
C TRP A 689 -22.97 -40.40 -33.09
N VAL A 690 -23.03 -39.81 -34.29
CA VAL A 690 -23.67 -40.40 -35.47
C VAL A 690 -22.66 -40.41 -36.65
N GLY A 691 -22.85 -41.29 -37.64
CA GLY A 691 -21.93 -41.36 -38.79
C GLY A 691 -21.87 -40.06 -39.59
N SER A 692 -20.68 -39.66 -40.04
CA SER A 692 -20.49 -38.39 -40.79
C SER A 692 -21.32 -38.30 -42.08
N SER A 693 -21.80 -39.43 -42.62
CA SER A 693 -22.67 -39.48 -43.80
C SER A 693 -24.15 -39.15 -43.53
N THR A 694 -24.62 -39.11 -42.27
CA THR A 694 -26.05 -38.96 -41.93
C THR A 694 -26.47 -37.55 -41.52
N LEU A 695 -25.55 -36.59 -41.49
CA LEU A 695 -25.76 -35.23 -41.00
C LEU A 695 -25.42 -34.20 -42.09
N ASP A 696 -26.23 -33.15 -42.20
CA ASP A 696 -25.94 -32.00 -43.06
C ASP A 696 -24.79 -31.14 -42.51
N GLU A 697 -24.09 -30.39 -43.36
CA GLU A 697 -22.94 -29.56 -42.94
C GLU A 697 -23.32 -28.54 -41.86
N GLN A 698 -24.51 -27.93 -41.92
CA GLN A 698 -24.95 -27.00 -40.88
C GLN A 698 -25.14 -27.70 -39.52
N GLN A 699 -25.55 -28.97 -39.53
CA GLN A 699 -25.72 -29.79 -38.33
C GLN A 699 -24.37 -30.27 -37.78
N LYS A 700 -23.41 -30.63 -38.65
CA LYS A 700 -22.02 -30.91 -38.23
C LYS A 700 -21.39 -29.69 -37.57
N ILE A 701 -21.60 -28.50 -38.13
CA ILE A 701 -21.11 -27.23 -37.57
C ILE A 701 -21.77 -26.91 -36.22
N SER A 702 -23.05 -27.24 -36.01
CA SER A 702 -23.71 -27.04 -34.70
C SER A 702 -23.19 -28.02 -33.64
N GLY A 703 -22.97 -29.29 -34.01
CA GLY A 703 -22.33 -30.30 -33.16
C GLY A 703 -20.92 -29.94 -32.72
N LEU A 704 -20.08 -29.50 -33.66
CA LEU A 704 -18.71 -29.03 -33.36
C LEU A 704 -18.72 -27.79 -32.46
N LYS A 705 -19.66 -26.85 -32.64
CA LYS A 705 -19.83 -25.70 -31.74
C LYS A 705 -20.21 -26.15 -30.32
N TYR A 706 -21.11 -27.13 -30.18
CA TYR A 706 -21.47 -27.70 -28.87
C TYR A 706 -20.24 -28.27 -28.16
N LEU A 707 -19.44 -29.10 -28.84
CA LEU A 707 -18.22 -29.69 -28.26
C LEU A 707 -17.17 -28.63 -27.89
N ILE A 708 -17.04 -27.56 -28.68
CA ILE A 708 -16.15 -26.43 -28.38
C ILE A 708 -16.64 -25.65 -27.16
N ASP A 709 -17.93 -25.36 -27.02
CA ASP A 709 -18.44 -24.67 -25.83
C ASP A 709 -18.44 -25.59 -24.59
N GLU A 710 -18.70 -26.89 -24.72
CA GLU A 710 -18.58 -27.85 -23.62
C GLU A 710 -17.14 -27.94 -23.10
N SER A 711 -16.17 -28.21 -23.99
CA SER A 711 -14.74 -28.25 -23.64
C SER A 711 -14.25 -26.92 -23.07
N ARG A 712 -14.78 -25.79 -23.54
CA ARG A 712 -14.57 -24.47 -22.93
C ARG A 712 -15.15 -24.36 -21.52
N THR A 713 -16.33 -24.92 -21.23
CA THR A 713 -16.83 -24.96 -19.84
C THR A 713 -15.97 -25.83 -18.94
N ASN A 714 -15.45 -26.96 -19.45
CA ASN A 714 -14.56 -27.85 -18.70
C ASN A 714 -13.21 -27.17 -18.42
N MET A 715 -12.58 -26.59 -19.44
CA MET A 715 -11.40 -25.73 -19.29
C MET A 715 -11.61 -24.61 -18.26
N ILE A 716 -12.79 -23.99 -18.19
CA ILE A 716 -13.11 -22.99 -17.17
C ILE A 716 -13.24 -23.61 -15.76
N LYS A 717 -13.83 -24.81 -15.61
CA LYS A 717 -13.87 -25.54 -14.32
C LYS A 717 -12.46 -25.88 -13.85
N ASP A 718 -11.65 -26.43 -14.75
CA ASP A 718 -10.30 -26.94 -14.46
C ASP A 718 -9.32 -25.80 -14.21
N ALA A 719 -9.33 -24.74 -15.03
CA ALA A 719 -8.55 -23.53 -14.76
C ALA A 719 -8.90 -22.90 -13.41
N ASN A 720 -10.17 -22.96 -12.97
CA ASN A 720 -10.58 -22.54 -11.63
C ASN A 720 -10.15 -23.51 -10.52
N ALA A 721 -10.03 -24.81 -10.80
CA ALA A 721 -9.49 -25.80 -9.86
C ALA A 721 -7.97 -25.63 -9.69
N CYS A 722 -7.22 -25.55 -10.80
CA CYS A 722 -5.79 -25.25 -10.81
C CYS A 722 -5.49 -23.91 -10.12
N ASN A 723 -6.24 -22.84 -10.42
CA ASN A 723 -6.10 -21.56 -9.72
C ASN A 723 -6.29 -21.67 -8.20
N LYS A 724 -7.15 -22.57 -7.70
CA LYS A 724 -7.33 -22.81 -6.26
C LYS A 724 -6.15 -23.63 -5.69
N ALA A 725 -5.70 -24.65 -6.42
CA ALA A 725 -4.55 -25.46 -6.07
C ALA A 725 -3.26 -24.62 -6.00
N GLU A 726 -2.96 -23.83 -7.02
CA GLU A 726 -1.84 -22.86 -7.06
C GLU A 726 -1.91 -21.84 -5.92
N LYS A 727 -3.09 -21.30 -5.60
CA LYS A 727 -3.26 -20.36 -4.48
C LYS A 727 -3.10 -21.03 -3.11
N LYS A 728 -3.33 -22.35 -3.01
CA LYS A 728 -3.01 -23.16 -1.82
C LYS A 728 -1.51 -23.48 -1.77
N LEU A 729 -0.91 -23.92 -2.88
CA LEU A 729 0.51 -24.20 -3.04
C LEU A 729 1.35 -22.95 -2.73
N THR A 730 1.05 -21.81 -3.34
CA THR A 730 1.75 -20.53 -3.11
C THR A 730 1.70 -20.10 -1.64
N LYS A 731 0.61 -20.37 -0.90
CA LYS A 731 0.50 -20.07 0.54
C LYS A 731 1.39 -20.98 1.40
N LEU A 732 1.51 -22.26 1.04
CA LEU A 732 2.29 -23.25 1.80
C LEU A 732 3.78 -23.21 1.43
N VAL A 733 4.07 -23.16 0.13
CA VAL A 733 5.39 -23.35 -0.46
C VAL A 733 6.08 -22.02 -0.79
N GLY A 734 5.34 -20.92 -1.01
CA GLY A 734 5.92 -19.62 -1.34
C GLY A 734 6.85 -19.06 -0.25
N GLY A 735 6.55 -19.33 1.02
CA GLY A 735 7.43 -19.00 2.15
C GLY A 735 8.73 -19.82 2.14
N TYR A 736 8.64 -21.12 1.80
CA TYR A 736 9.82 -21.97 1.65
C TYR A 736 10.64 -21.63 0.40
N GLN A 737 10.01 -21.22 -0.70
CA GLN A 737 10.70 -20.70 -1.89
C GLN A 737 11.43 -19.39 -1.61
N ALA A 738 10.82 -18.46 -0.88
CA ALA A 738 11.48 -17.23 -0.45
C ALA A 738 12.68 -17.51 0.47
N ARG A 739 12.54 -18.43 1.44
CA ARG A 739 13.66 -18.92 2.25
C ARG A 739 14.75 -19.58 1.41
N SER A 740 14.38 -20.43 0.46
CA SER A 740 15.33 -21.14 -0.42
C SER A 740 16.13 -20.16 -1.30
N LYS A 741 15.49 -19.15 -1.88
CA LYS A 741 16.18 -18.07 -2.62
C LYS A 741 17.15 -17.30 -1.74
N GLY A 742 16.70 -16.80 -0.59
CA GLY A 742 17.55 -16.05 0.35
C GLY A 742 18.64 -16.89 1.03
N LEU A 743 18.53 -18.22 1.04
CA LEU A 743 19.62 -19.13 1.44
C LEU A 743 20.61 -19.33 0.28
N ASN A 744 20.14 -19.50 -0.95
CA ASN A 744 21.00 -19.65 -2.12
C ASN A 744 21.80 -18.37 -2.41
N GLU A 745 21.18 -17.19 -2.29
CA GLU A 745 21.85 -15.88 -2.39
C GLU A 745 22.98 -15.74 -1.36
N LYS A 746 22.75 -16.18 -0.11
CA LYS A 746 23.77 -16.21 0.94
C LYS A 746 24.86 -17.25 0.71
N LEU A 747 24.52 -18.42 0.18
CA LEU A 747 25.49 -19.46 -0.15
C LEU A 747 26.43 -18.95 -1.25
N LEU A 748 25.88 -18.37 -2.32
CA LEU A 748 26.65 -17.77 -3.41
C LEU A 748 27.54 -16.60 -2.92
N SER A 749 27.06 -15.75 -2.00
CA SER A 749 27.91 -14.69 -1.44
C SER A 749 29.06 -15.25 -0.61
N ARG A 750 28.81 -16.28 0.22
CA ARG A 750 29.87 -16.91 1.03
C ARG A 750 30.88 -17.71 0.20
N VAL A 751 30.47 -18.30 -0.93
CA VAL A 751 31.41 -18.89 -1.90
C VAL A 751 32.30 -17.80 -2.51
N ALA A 752 31.71 -16.70 -3.00
CA ALA A 752 32.48 -15.60 -3.58
C ALA A 752 33.38 -14.84 -2.57
N GLU A 753 33.06 -14.91 -1.26
CA GLU A 753 33.96 -14.46 -0.19
C GLU A 753 35.10 -15.47 0.05
N LEU A 754 34.81 -16.77 0.07
CA LEU A 754 35.79 -17.84 0.23
C LEU A 754 36.82 -17.84 -0.92
N ASP A 755 36.37 -17.67 -2.16
CA ASP A 755 37.24 -17.54 -3.34
C ASP A 755 38.22 -16.36 -3.19
N ARG A 756 37.77 -15.23 -2.64
CA ARG A 756 38.64 -14.08 -2.35
C ARG A 756 39.63 -14.39 -1.25
N PHE A 757 39.21 -15.00 -0.14
CA PHE A 757 40.12 -15.38 0.94
C PHE A 757 41.17 -16.41 0.50
N GLN A 758 40.87 -17.29 -0.47
CA GLN A 758 41.87 -18.17 -1.09
C GLN A 758 42.89 -17.39 -1.94
N ILE A 759 42.44 -16.40 -2.72
CA ILE A 759 43.33 -15.52 -3.50
C ILE A 759 44.19 -14.65 -2.57
N GLU A 760 43.61 -14.12 -1.49
CA GLU A 760 44.32 -13.34 -0.48
C GLU A 760 45.36 -14.20 0.26
N LEU A 761 45.00 -15.40 0.70
CA LEU A 761 45.94 -16.34 1.34
C LEU A 761 47.12 -16.68 0.41
N ALA A 762 46.86 -17.10 -0.83
CA ALA A 762 47.90 -17.42 -1.81
C ALA A 762 48.75 -16.18 -2.19
N SER A 763 48.22 -14.97 -1.99
CA SER A 763 48.95 -13.71 -2.16
C SER A 763 49.82 -13.39 -0.95
N PHE A 764 49.34 -13.65 0.27
CA PHE A 764 50.10 -13.50 1.51
C PHE A 764 51.22 -14.53 1.66
N GLU A 765 51.01 -15.79 1.30
CA GLU A 765 52.06 -16.82 1.25
C GLU A 765 53.23 -16.40 0.34
N ARG A 766 52.92 -15.84 -0.84
CA ARG A 766 53.92 -15.31 -1.78
C ARG A 766 54.60 -14.04 -1.25
N LEU A 767 53.85 -13.18 -0.57
CA LEU A 767 54.37 -11.95 0.02
C LEU A 767 55.27 -12.25 1.23
N GLU A 768 54.97 -13.28 2.01
CA GLU A 768 55.83 -13.75 3.10
C GLU A 768 57.18 -14.25 2.56
N ILE A 769 57.18 -15.13 1.55
CA ILE A 769 58.42 -15.62 0.91
C ILE A 769 59.26 -14.44 0.36
N ASN A 770 58.60 -13.44 -0.24
CA ASN A 770 59.27 -12.24 -0.74
C ASN A 770 59.82 -11.36 0.40
N GLU A 771 59.06 -11.13 1.47
CA GLU A 771 59.49 -10.29 2.61
C GLU A 771 60.60 -10.97 3.42
N GLN A 772 60.59 -12.30 3.55
CA GLN A 772 61.71 -13.08 4.09
C GLN A 772 62.99 -12.84 3.26
N GLY A 773 62.91 -12.99 1.93
CA GLY A 773 64.04 -12.73 1.03
C GLY A 773 64.46 -11.26 0.92
N ALA A 774 63.56 -10.32 1.21
CA ALA A 774 63.87 -8.89 1.34
C ALA A 774 64.50 -8.57 2.71
N ALA A 775 64.14 -9.31 3.77
CA ALA A 775 64.71 -9.16 5.10
C ALA A 775 66.18 -9.62 5.13
N THR A 776 66.50 -10.79 4.57
CA THR A 776 67.90 -11.26 4.51
C THR A 776 68.78 -10.27 3.77
N ARG A 777 68.39 -9.82 2.57
CA ARG A 777 69.15 -8.83 1.77
C ARG A 777 69.35 -7.49 2.47
N ARG A 778 68.38 -7.05 3.29
CA ARG A 778 68.52 -5.83 4.11
C ARG A 778 69.52 -6.04 5.25
N LEU A 779 69.51 -7.20 5.89
CA LEU A 779 70.47 -7.56 6.94
C LEU A 779 71.88 -7.73 6.37
N GLU A 780 72.05 -8.51 5.30
CA GLU A 780 73.32 -8.72 4.58
C GLU A 780 73.97 -7.36 4.21
N LYS A 781 73.22 -6.46 3.58
CA LYS A 781 73.71 -5.11 3.25
C LYS A 781 74.10 -4.27 4.47
N LEU A 782 73.32 -4.34 5.55
CA LEU A 782 73.63 -3.62 6.78
C LEU A 782 74.85 -4.22 7.50
N GLU A 783 75.07 -5.53 7.42
CA GLU A 783 76.26 -6.19 7.93
C GLU A 783 77.50 -5.80 7.12
N GLU A 784 77.43 -5.70 5.78
CA GLU A 784 78.51 -5.17 4.94
C GLU A 784 78.83 -3.70 5.26
N GLU A 785 77.81 -2.85 5.41
CA GLU A 785 77.98 -1.44 5.80
C GLU A 785 78.59 -1.32 7.22
N VAL A 786 78.14 -2.12 8.18
CA VAL A 786 78.72 -2.15 9.55
C VAL A 786 80.15 -2.70 9.55
N GLN A 787 80.46 -3.74 8.76
CA GLN A 787 81.82 -4.28 8.65
C GLN A 787 82.79 -3.28 8.02
N THR A 788 82.39 -2.60 6.95
CA THR A 788 83.24 -1.59 6.28
C THR A 788 83.46 -0.35 7.17
N LEU A 789 82.43 0.12 7.87
CA LEU A 789 82.56 1.18 8.88
C LEU A 789 83.44 0.75 10.07
N THR A 790 83.30 -0.50 10.55
CA THR A 790 84.12 -1.04 11.64
C THR A 790 85.59 -1.15 11.24
N ARG A 791 85.88 -1.60 10.01
CA ARG A 791 87.26 -1.66 9.49
C ARG A 791 87.89 -0.26 9.42
N ARG A 792 87.17 0.70 8.82
CA ARG A 792 87.59 2.11 8.76
C ARG A 792 87.77 2.73 10.15
N GLY A 793 86.96 2.33 11.13
CA GLY A 793 87.11 2.71 12.52
C GLY A 793 88.40 2.20 13.16
N ARG A 794 88.82 0.96 12.86
CA ARG A 794 90.11 0.40 13.31
C ARG A 794 91.29 1.08 12.64
N GLU A 795 91.25 1.20 11.31
CA GLU A 795 92.26 1.93 10.51
C GLU A 795 92.48 3.36 11.05
N GLY A 796 91.39 4.06 11.43
CA GLY A 796 91.42 5.38 12.06
C GLY A 796 91.93 5.41 13.51
N GLN A 797 91.77 4.33 14.28
CA GLN A 797 92.31 4.20 15.64
C GLN A 797 93.80 3.84 15.63
N GLU A 798 94.22 2.99 14.69
CA GLU A 798 95.62 2.60 14.48
C GLU A 798 96.46 3.81 14.06
N THR A 799 96.03 4.55 13.03
CA THR A 799 96.69 5.79 12.60
C THR A 799 96.68 6.89 13.67
N TYR A 800 95.62 7.01 14.48
CA TYR A 800 95.60 7.92 15.63
C TYR A 800 96.60 7.52 16.71
N LYS A 801 96.79 6.22 16.97
CA LYS A 801 97.82 5.71 17.88
C LYS A 801 99.22 6.00 17.36
N GLU A 802 99.50 5.74 16.08
CA GLU A 802 100.78 6.05 15.45
C GLU A 802 101.13 7.55 15.58
N LEU A 803 100.16 8.44 15.41
CA LEU A 803 100.34 9.89 15.61
C LEU A 803 100.55 10.27 17.07
N ILE A 804 99.98 9.56 18.04
CA ILE A 804 100.30 9.74 19.48
C ILE A 804 101.72 9.26 19.77
N ASP A 805 102.11 8.09 19.30
CA ASP A 805 103.44 7.51 19.54
C ASP A 805 104.53 8.40 18.90
N ALA A 806 104.33 8.87 17.67
CA ALA A 806 105.21 9.83 17.00
C ALA A 806 105.26 11.20 17.70
N LYS A 807 104.12 11.70 18.22
CA LYS A 807 104.08 12.91 19.04
C LYS A 807 104.86 12.74 20.35
N ALA A 808 104.77 11.59 21.00
CA ALA A 808 105.50 11.31 22.23
C ALA A 808 107.02 11.29 21.99
N LEU A 809 107.48 10.69 20.88
CA LEU A 809 108.88 10.73 20.47
C LEU A 809 109.37 12.16 20.19
N LEU A 810 108.62 12.96 19.43
CA LEU A 810 108.95 14.37 19.17
C LEU A 810 108.91 15.23 20.44
N GLN A 811 108.06 14.91 21.43
CA GLN A 811 108.06 15.59 22.71
C GLN A 811 109.31 15.26 23.54
N ALA A 812 109.77 14.00 23.54
CA ALA A 812 111.03 13.61 24.18
C ALA A 812 112.23 14.29 23.51
N GLU A 813 112.32 14.28 22.17
CA GLU A 813 113.37 14.98 21.41
C GLU A 813 113.40 16.50 21.71
N VAL A 814 112.23 17.13 21.87
CA VAL A 814 112.11 18.54 22.26
C VAL A 814 112.44 18.77 23.75
N GLU A 815 112.35 17.77 24.61
CA GLU A 815 112.78 17.84 26.02
C GLU A 815 114.31 17.62 26.14
N ASP A 816 114.88 16.70 25.37
CA ASP A 816 116.33 16.49 25.27
C ASP A 816 117.03 17.73 24.67
N LEU A 817 116.51 18.31 23.58
CA LEU A 817 117.05 19.54 22.99
C LEU A 817 116.94 20.76 23.92
N LYS A 818 115.93 20.80 24.81
CA LYS A 818 115.86 21.82 25.87
C LYS A 818 116.89 21.56 26.96
N ALA A 819 117.10 20.30 27.34
CA ALA A 819 118.15 19.94 28.30
C ALA A 819 119.53 20.37 27.76
N GLU A 820 119.84 20.06 26.50
CA GLU A 820 121.04 20.56 25.81
C GLU A 820 121.14 22.09 25.81
N LEU A 821 120.06 22.81 25.53
CA LEU A 821 120.06 24.29 25.59
C LEU A 821 120.33 24.80 27.00
N THR A 822 119.66 24.26 28.02
CA THR A 822 119.90 24.68 29.41
C THR A 822 121.31 24.32 29.90
N MET A 823 121.91 23.23 29.40
CA MET A 823 123.31 22.91 29.65
C MET A 823 124.24 23.95 29.01
N ARG A 824 124.02 24.33 27.75
CA ARG A 824 124.79 25.41 27.08
C ARG A 824 124.59 26.79 27.72
N GLU A 825 123.40 27.09 28.23
CA GLU A 825 123.12 28.31 29.01
C GLU A 825 123.86 28.29 30.35
N VAL A 826 123.95 27.14 31.02
CA VAL A 826 124.75 26.98 32.25
C VAL A 826 126.26 27.00 31.96
N GLU A 827 126.72 26.40 30.87
CA GLU A 827 128.12 26.44 30.42
C GLU A 827 128.54 27.89 30.11
N SER A 828 127.79 28.60 29.27
CA SER A 828 128.09 30.01 28.95
C SER A 828 127.91 30.97 30.15
N ALA A 829 127.00 30.68 31.08
CA ALA A 829 126.94 31.42 32.36
C ALA A 829 128.16 31.15 33.25
N ASN A 830 128.68 29.92 33.28
CA ASN A 830 129.91 29.58 33.99
C ASN A 830 131.15 30.20 33.32
N GLU A 831 131.21 30.24 31.98
CA GLU A 831 132.26 30.93 31.23
C GLU A 831 132.24 32.44 31.50
N ALA A 832 131.07 33.09 31.48
CA ALA A 832 130.94 34.50 31.82
C ALA A 832 131.28 34.81 33.30
N VAL A 833 131.03 33.86 34.21
CA VAL A 833 131.47 33.95 35.62
C VAL A 833 132.99 33.73 35.75
N LEU A 834 133.61 32.93 34.88
CA LEU A 834 135.06 32.77 34.81
C LEU A 834 135.75 34.02 34.24
N GLU A 835 135.22 34.62 33.16
CA GLU A 835 135.69 35.93 32.65
C GLU A 835 135.55 37.02 33.74
N ALA A 836 134.44 37.03 34.49
CA ALA A 836 134.24 37.95 35.61
C ALA A 836 135.11 37.63 36.86
N LEU A 837 135.85 36.52 36.85
CA LEU A 837 136.80 36.13 37.90
C LEU A 837 138.27 36.31 37.48
N GLU A 838 138.57 36.71 36.25
CA GLU A 838 139.91 37.14 35.87
C GLU A 838 140.26 38.46 36.58
N PRO A 839 141.32 38.51 37.41
CA PRO A 839 141.75 39.76 38.03
C PRO A 839 142.41 40.66 36.98
N THR A 840 141.95 41.91 36.88
CA THR A 840 142.56 42.91 35.99
C THR A 840 143.96 43.29 36.47
N GLU A 841 145.00 42.66 35.92
CA GLU A 841 146.39 43.09 36.08
C GLU A 841 146.91 43.79 34.80
N SER A 842 147.31 45.06 34.95
CA SER A 842 147.92 45.98 33.96
C SER A 842 146.98 46.67 32.97
#